data_AF-A0A928NVM5-F1
#
_entry.id   AF-A0A928NVM5-F1
#
_cell.length_a   1.000
_cell.length_b   1.000
_cell.length_c   1.000
_cell.angle_alpha   90.00
_cell.angle_beta   90.00
_cell.angle_gamma   90.00
#
_symmetry.space_group_name_H-M   'P 1'
#
loop_
_entity.id
_entity.type
_entity.pdbx_description
1 polymer ?
#
loop_
_entity_poly.entity_id
_entity_poly.type
_entity_poly.pdbx_seq_one_letter_code
_entity_poly.pdbx_strand_id
1 'polypeptide(L)'
;MQRRQDMNKKQLLDTFSNPGNEYRGKPFWSWNGELEEQELIRQANIMKEMGLGGYFMHSRTGLITEYLGEEWFDLINAVSDESEKIGMEAWLYDEDRWPSGSAGGKVTVDEQYRIKSIELFEMSLEYYKEHQAEFDRVLEIFTGKPDGYKLYDYKKTCADELGAMDKLAEGYKVLLFKVSNEAPNNNYNGNTYIDTMSYKATEKFIELTHEKYKEKCGDRLGTTIKGIFTDEPHRGHLLDNLTEANGVKQCKTAYTDDLFEEFEKRYGYDIRPILPEIFYHIDGNRFSRARLNYVDLADNLFLERFAKPLNDWCIANNIEFTGHVLHEDSLTNQTSPHGSLMRFYEYQGVPGVDVLTEFNTCYWIVKQIASAARQLGKKWMLSELYGCTGWQFDFKGQKATGDWQALYGINLRCQHLSWYCMEGESKRDYPGSILHQSTYWQDYSYLETYFARFGLMMMQGKPICDVLVMNPIESLWPQIHIGWAQWISLRDELIAPIEQNYTKLFHILADNHIDFDYGEEQMIAGMYSIDKVDGAVVLRIGQACYRTVVVAGMLTMRPTTAKILKEFMEAGGSVVFAGDLPAYIDAQESTLPDELSKMAGAVNVAFEEDDIVNAVRKNVSCDVVISNKAVLSQVRYDADNNSVYVAMINTDRKDSVRDIEMTVNISSLPVNGIDVNNVVVEQWDLATGIRYKVPCLITDGILKVCFDMYSAADKFYVITTKASSDDYDTLACRSQKIESIGTVSSLDAGLELDYKLSENNVCVLDMCECDFDGQHFVGEALKVDRQVRAHIGIESRGGEMLQPWFTKLNCKDVYGDLVLNYEFYCDEVPAGPVFVAAERPENFEYSINGIKLENKDSNDFWIDIAFKKLYIPAGAIVKGRNVVTAKVSFMRATNIESLYLVGDFGVHVEGNKRTLTALPALVGLKNLVNYDLPFYTGKITYVIPADVIKAANKDAKVLKIDSFCGSLLKVNGSASGEEEAVVIGWDPYEANIEKFLERGEDIELTLVCSRRNTYGPLHLTPPIHSAYGPGHWVTGGAHWSDDYILIDSGVFGLSVEG
;
A
#
# COMPACT_ATOMS: atom_id res chain seq x y z
N MET A 1 -16.74 27.73 5.94
CA MET A 1 -15.41 27.31 5.42
C MET A 1 -14.50 28.53 5.37
N GLN A 2 -13.47 28.58 6.22
CA GLN A 2 -12.39 29.56 6.10
C GLN A 2 -11.61 29.25 4.81
N ARG A 3 -11.26 30.29 4.03
CA ARG A 3 -10.28 30.13 2.94
C ARG A 3 -9.01 29.52 3.54
N ARG A 4 -8.53 28.42 2.96
CA ARG A 4 -7.18 27.90 3.20
C ARG A 4 -6.22 29.05 2.90
N GLN A 5 -5.59 29.59 3.93
CA GLN A 5 -4.59 30.63 3.78
C GLN A 5 -3.27 29.89 3.71
N ASP A 6 -2.57 30.00 2.58
CA ASP A 6 -1.27 29.36 2.43
C ASP A 6 -0.26 30.06 3.35
N MET A 7 0.84 29.39 3.64
CA MET A 7 1.86 29.98 4.49
C MET A 7 2.50 31.15 3.75
N ASN A 8 2.64 32.29 4.43
CA ASN A 8 3.48 33.35 3.86
C ASN A 8 4.92 32.86 3.74
N LYS A 9 5.71 33.51 2.88
CA LYS A 9 7.06 33.05 2.52
C LYS A 9 7.94 32.73 3.72
N LYS A 10 7.92 33.58 4.76
CA LYS A 10 8.73 33.35 5.95
C LYS A 10 8.31 32.07 6.69
N GLN A 11 7.01 31.90 6.92
CA GLN A 11 6.47 30.70 7.56
C GLN A 11 6.76 29.44 6.74
N LEU A 12 6.66 29.54 5.41
CA LEU A 12 6.96 28.44 4.51
C LEU A 12 8.44 28.02 4.60
N LEU A 13 9.37 28.99 4.61
CA LEU A 13 10.80 28.71 4.72
C LEU A 13 11.18 28.08 6.08
N ASP A 14 10.59 28.59 7.17
CA ASP A 14 10.79 28.04 8.51
C ASP A 14 10.27 26.60 8.59
N THR A 15 9.06 26.34 8.07
CA THR A 15 8.44 25.00 8.05
C THR A 15 9.13 24.05 7.07
N PHE A 16 9.62 24.54 5.93
CA PHE A 16 10.38 23.72 4.98
C PHE A 16 11.70 23.23 5.58
N SER A 17 12.36 24.08 6.37
CA SER A 17 13.58 23.70 7.07
C SER A 17 13.31 22.64 8.15
N ASN A 18 12.21 22.80 8.90
CA ASN A 18 11.81 21.92 9.99
C ASN A 18 10.30 21.61 9.95
N PRO A 19 9.86 20.61 9.16
CA PRO A 19 8.43 20.32 9.00
C PRO A 19 7.86 19.68 10.27
N GLY A 20 6.64 20.09 10.63
CA GLY A 20 5.89 19.61 11.78
C GLY A 20 5.35 18.17 11.63
N ASN A 21 4.79 17.65 12.72
CA ASN A 21 4.32 16.27 12.83
C ASN A 21 3.10 15.96 11.95
N GLU A 22 2.30 16.98 11.63
CA GLU A 22 1.15 16.85 10.74
C GLU A 22 1.56 16.42 9.32
N TYR A 23 2.79 16.72 8.89
CA TYR A 23 3.34 16.38 7.56
C TYR A 23 4.08 15.04 7.54
N ARG A 24 4.26 14.39 8.69
CA ARG A 24 5.04 13.15 8.83
C ARG A 24 4.13 11.93 8.74
N GLY A 25 4.70 10.80 8.31
CA GLY A 25 4.00 9.53 8.20
C GLY A 25 3.44 9.05 9.54
N LYS A 26 2.42 8.20 9.45
CA LYS A 26 1.72 7.58 10.58
C LYS A 26 1.54 6.11 10.21
N PRO A 27 2.44 5.21 10.64
CA PRO A 27 2.38 3.84 10.19
C PRO A 27 1.22 3.11 10.85
N PHE A 28 0.82 2.00 10.24
CA PHE A 28 0.07 1.00 10.99
C PHE A 28 0.95 0.43 12.08
N TRP A 29 0.44 0.49 13.30
CA TRP A 29 1.05 -0.14 14.46
C TRP A 29 0.25 -1.37 14.83
N SER A 30 0.73 -2.53 14.38
CA SER A 30 0.14 -3.81 14.69
C SER A 30 0.23 -4.08 16.18
N TRP A 31 -0.90 -3.97 16.85
CA TRP A 31 -1.09 -4.51 18.18
C TRP A 31 -1.38 -5.99 18.02
N ASN A 32 -0.33 -6.78 18.22
CA ASN A 32 -0.32 -8.24 18.18
C ASN A 32 0.36 -8.77 19.45
N GLY A 33 0.31 -10.07 19.72
CA GLY A 33 0.87 -10.63 20.96
C GLY A 33 0.12 -10.18 22.21
N GLU A 34 0.76 -10.32 23.37
CA GLU A 34 0.23 -9.85 24.66
C GLU A 34 0.77 -8.45 24.94
N LEU A 35 -0.12 -7.47 24.97
CA LEU A 35 0.22 -6.05 25.01
C LEU A 35 0.56 -5.61 26.43
N GLU A 36 1.65 -4.87 26.58
CA GLU A 36 2.09 -4.27 27.83
C GLU A 36 2.22 -2.76 27.68
N GLU A 37 1.65 -2.01 28.62
CA GLU A 37 1.62 -0.54 28.59
C GLU A 37 3.02 0.09 28.40
N GLN A 38 4.01 -0.39 29.15
CA GLN A 38 5.36 0.17 29.12
C GLN A 38 6.09 -0.10 27.81
N GLU A 39 5.82 -1.25 27.18
CA GLU A 39 6.37 -1.56 25.87
C GLU A 39 5.71 -0.71 24.78
N LEU A 40 4.39 -0.52 24.85
CA LEU A 40 3.69 0.40 23.93
C LEU A 40 4.24 1.83 24.04
N ILE A 41 4.43 2.33 25.26
CA ILE A 41 5.04 3.66 25.51
C ILE A 41 6.47 3.74 24.96
N ARG A 42 7.28 2.67 25.13
CA ARG A 42 8.65 2.60 24.57
C ARG A 42 8.61 2.70 23.04
N GLN A 43 7.72 1.94 22.39
CA GLN A 43 7.59 1.92 20.94
C GLN A 43 7.07 3.25 20.38
N ALA A 44 6.13 3.92 21.07
CA ALA A 44 5.70 5.27 20.70
C ALA A 44 6.87 6.26 20.70
N ASN A 45 7.75 6.21 21.71
CA ASN A 45 8.95 7.04 21.76
C ASN A 45 9.96 6.68 20.65
N ILE A 46 10.08 5.40 20.28
CA ILE A 46 10.88 4.98 19.13
C ILE A 46 10.34 5.54 17.83
N MET A 47 9.03 5.47 17.59
CA MET A 47 8.44 6.05 16.37
C MET A 47 8.68 7.56 16.28
N LYS A 48 8.68 8.28 17.41
CA LYS A 48 9.09 9.68 17.47
C LYS A 48 10.56 9.88 17.08
N GLU A 49 11.46 9.04 17.59
CA GLU A 49 12.89 9.07 17.23
C GLU A 49 13.12 8.80 15.75
N MET A 50 12.35 7.88 15.17
CA MET A 50 12.32 7.60 13.72
C MET A 50 11.82 8.79 12.88
N GLY A 51 11.29 9.85 13.50
CA GLY A 51 10.78 11.03 12.81
C GLY A 51 9.36 10.88 12.26
N LEU A 52 8.55 9.96 12.82
CA LEU A 52 7.14 9.78 12.51
C LEU A 52 6.26 10.79 13.27
N GLY A 53 5.10 11.11 12.71
CA GLY A 53 4.17 12.12 13.27
C GLY A 53 3.09 11.56 14.18
N GLY A 54 2.86 10.25 14.12
CA GLY A 54 1.75 9.57 14.78
C GLY A 54 1.73 8.09 14.42
N TYR A 55 0.62 7.41 14.67
CA TYR A 55 0.41 5.99 14.35
C TYR A 55 -1.08 5.61 14.41
N PHE A 56 -1.44 4.54 13.71
CA PHE A 56 -2.75 3.88 13.78
C PHE A 56 -2.64 2.64 14.68
N MET A 57 -3.34 2.63 15.81
CA MET A 57 -3.34 1.51 16.77
C MET A 57 -4.26 0.40 16.24
N HIS A 58 -3.67 -0.61 15.62
CA HIS A 58 -4.35 -1.59 14.75
C HIS A 58 -4.29 -2.99 15.34
N SER A 59 -5.43 -3.59 15.69
CA SER A 59 -5.48 -5.03 16.02
C SER A 59 -5.07 -5.87 14.81
N ARG A 60 -4.05 -6.72 14.96
CA ARG A 60 -3.52 -7.55 13.86
C ARG A 60 -3.42 -9.02 14.21
N THR A 61 -3.09 -9.83 13.20
CA THR A 61 -2.90 -11.27 13.31
C THR A 61 -1.97 -11.58 14.48
N GLY A 62 -2.44 -12.40 15.42
CA GLY A 62 -1.67 -12.85 16.58
C GLY A 62 -1.94 -12.08 17.88
N LEU A 63 -2.95 -11.22 17.94
CA LEU A 63 -3.33 -10.51 19.16
C LEU A 63 -3.82 -11.47 20.27
N ILE A 64 -3.19 -11.41 21.45
CA ILE A 64 -3.52 -12.18 22.67
C ILE A 64 -4.38 -11.36 23.64
N THR A 65 -4.13 -10.05 23.76
CA THR A 65 -4.97 -9.13 24.55
C THR A 65 -6.38 -9.05 23.94
N GLU A 66 -7.43 -9.11 24.75
CA GLU A 66 -8.80 -9.19 24.23
C GLU A 66 -9.21 -7.91 23.48
N TYR A 67 -9.52 -8.03 22.18
CA TYR A 67 -10.04 -6.93 21.38
C TYR A 67 -11.37 -6.40 21.95
N LEU A 68 -11.41 -5.08 22.20
CA LEU A 68 -12.49 -4.36 22.89
C LEU A 68 -12.76 -4.86 24.32
N GLY A 69 -11.79 -5.54 24.94
CA GLY A 69 -11.79 -5.84 26.37
C GLY A 69 -11.45 -4.60 27.22
N GLU A 70 -11.51 -4.72 28.55
CA GLU A 70 -11.18 -3.61 29.47
C GLU A 70 -9.72 -3.15 29.28
N GLU A 71 -8.79 -4.10 29.25
CA GLU A 71 -7.36 -3.85 29.05
C GLU A 71 -7.05 -3.14 27.74
N TRP A 72 -7.77 -3.48 26.65
CA TRP A 72 -7.61 -2.80 25.35
C TRP A 72 -7.83 -1.29 25.47
N PHE A 73 -8.92 -0.86 26.12
CA PHE A 73 -9.22 0.56 26.25
C PHE A 73 -8.26 1.29 27.21
N ASP A 74 -7.80 0.61 28.26
CA ASP A 74 -6.79 1.17 29.17
C ASP A 74 -5.48 1.44 28.42
N LEU A 75 -5.04 0.51 27.56
CA LEU A 75 -3.85 0.68 26.73
C LEU A 75 -4.02 1.79 25.68
N ILE A 76 -5.17 1.89 25.01
CA ILE A 76 -5.48 2.99 24.08
C ILE A 76 -5.38 4.34 24.80
N ASN A 77 -5.93 4.45 26.00
CA ASN A 77 -5.87 5.67 26.80
C ASN A 77 -4.43 6.02 27.23
N ALA A 78 -3.68 5.04 27.73
CA ALA A 78 -2.30 5.24 28.18
C ALA A 78 -1.39 5.70 27.03
N VAL A 79 -1.52 5.05 25.86
CA VAL A 79 -0.77 5.41 24.65
C VAL A 79 -1.16 6.81 24.19
N SER A 80 -2.46 7.11 24.11
CA SER A 80 -2.95 8.44 23.66
C SER A 80 -2.50 9.57 24.59
N ASP A 81 -2.44 9.33 25.91
CA ASP A 81 -1.91 10.29 26.88
C ASP A 81 -0.41 10.51 26.70
N GLU A 82 0.33 9.44 26.40
CA GLU A 82 1.75 9.56 26.07
C GLU A 82 1.95 10.30 24.75
N SER A 83 1.14 10.03 23.72
CA SER A 83 1.18 10.76 22.44
C SER A 83 1.08 12.26 22.66
N GLU A 84 0.17 12.72 23.55
CA GLU A 84 0.05 14.14 23.90
C GLU A 84 1.35 14.72 24.45
N LYS A 85 1.96 14.02 25.43
CA LYS A 85 3.19 14.48 26.09
C LYS A 85 4.34 14.60 25.12
N ILE A 86 4.44 13.66 24.17
CA ILE A 86 5.54 13.60 23.21
C ILE A 86 5.21 14.32 21.88
N GLY A 87 3.99 14.84 21.72
CA GLY A 87 3.55 15.60 20.55
C GLY A 87 3.22 14.76 19.32
N MET A 88 2.87 13.49 19.49
CA MET A 88 2.44 12.59 18.40
C MET A 88 0.92 12.52 18.27
N GLU A 89 0.44 12.12 17.10
CA GLU A 89 -0.98 11.90 16.83
C GLU A 89 -1.37 10.42 16.99
N ALA A 90 -2.35 10.15 17.85
CA ALA A 90 -2.93 8.82 17.98
C ALA A 90 -4.14 8.68 17.04
N TRP A 91 -4.24 7.53 16.38
CA TRP A 91 -5.38 7.19 15.53
C TRP A 91 -5.91 5.81 15.91
N LEU A 92 -7.25 5.71 15.95
CA LEU A 92 -7.95 4.47 16.20
C LEU A 92 -8.04 3.64 14.92
N TYR A 93 -8.31 2.35 15.12
CA TYR A 93 -8.69 1.41 14.08
C TYR A 93 -9.98 0.72 14.53
N ASP A 94 -10.96 0.59 13.65
CA ASP A 94 -12.34 0.19 14.02
C ASP A 94 -12.59 -1.33 13.99
N GLU A 95 -11.59 -2.14 13.63
CA GLU A 95 -11.74 -3.58 13.43
C GLU A 95 -10.62 -4.45 14.07
N ASP A 96 -10.93 -5.73 14.31
CA ASP A 96 -9.96 -6.79 14.56
C ASP A 96 -9.47 -7.41 13.23
N ARG A 97 -8.21 -7.12 12.87
CA ARG A 97 -7.65 -7.34 11.52
C ARG A 97 -8.35 -6.48 10.48
N TRP A 98 -8.87 -7.09 9.43
CA TRP A 98 -9.54 -6.48 8.29
C TRP A 98 -10.38 -7.59 7.62
N PRO A 99 -11.40 -7.28 6.80
CA PRO A 99 -11.97 -5.95 6.51
C PRO A 99 -12.91 -5.45 7.62
N SER A 100 -13.17 -4.14 7.61
CA SER A 100 -13.87 -3.40 8.67
C SER A 100 -15.38 -3.51 8.62
N GLY A 101 -15.98 -3.84 9.76
CA GLY A 101 -17.44 -3.81 9.97
C GLY A 101 -17.98 -4.97 10.79
N SER A 102 -17.18 -6.01 11.02
CA SER A 102 -17.58 -7.22 11.77
C SER A 102 -17.30 -7.13 13.28
N ALA A 103 -16.39 -6.25 13.72
CA ALA A 103 -15.87 -6.16 15.09
C ALA A 103 -15.31 -7.49 15.61
N GLY A 104 -14.42 -8.13 14.84
CA GLY A 104 -13.85 -9.45 15.09
C GLY A 104 -14.89 -10.57 15.01
N GLY A 105 -15.91 -10.38 14.16
CA GLY A 105 -17.07 -11.26 14.05
C GLY A 105 -18.16 -11.07 15.11
N LYS A 106 -18.01 -10.13 16.06
CA LYS A 106 -18.99 -9.91 17.14
C LYS A 106 -20.34 -9.38 16.63
N VAL A 107 -20.37 -8.62 15.51
CA VAL A 107 -21.63 -8.16 14.90
C VAL A 107 -22.42 -9.34 14.33
N THR A 108 -21.74 -10.27 13.66
CA THR A 108 -22.34 -11.31 12.81
C THR A 108 -22.64 -12.62 13.53
N VAL A 109 -22.51 -12.63 14.86
CA VAL A 109 -23.09 -13.66 15.73
C VAL A 109 -24.60 -13.74 15.50
N ASP A 110 -25.27 -12.59 15.33
CA ASP A 110 -26.65 -12.54 14.88
C ASP A 110 -26.70 -12.65 13.35
N GLU A 111 -27.36 -13.71 12.86
CA GLU A 111 -27.41 -14.04 11.44
C GLU A 111 -28.07 -12.96 10.57
N GLN A 112 -28.88 -12.09 11.16
CA GLN A 112 -29.57 -11.03 10.42
C GLN A 112 -28.60 -9.98 9.84
N TYR A 113 -27.43 -9.81 10.47
CA TYR A 113 -26.42 -8.83 10.09
C TYR A 113 -25.34 -9.38 9.17
N ARG A 114 -25.36 -10.68 8.87
CA ARG A 114 -24.39 -11.32 7.97
C ARG A 114 -24.57 -10.83 6.54
N ILE A 115 -23.45 -10.70 5.83
CA ILE A 115 -23.48 -10.43 4.40
C ILE A 115 -24.28 -11.51 3.65
N LYS A 116 -25.05 -11.07 2.65
CA LYS A 116 -25.94 -11.91 1.85
C LYS A 116 -25.63 -11.75 0.37
N SER A 117 -26.02 -12.75 -0.40
CA SER A 117 -25.94 -12.72 -1.86
C SER A 117 -27.17 -13.33 -2.50
N ILE A 118 -27.50 -12.86 -3.71
CA ILE A 118 -28.33 -13.63 -4.64
C ILE A 118 -27.42 -14.64 -5.32
N GLU A 119 -27.75 -15.91 -5.22
CA GLU A 119 -27.02 -17.01 -5.85
C GLU A 119 -27.87 -17.62 -6.95
N LEU A 120 -27.31 -17.62 -8.16
CA LEU A 120 -27.84 -18.30 -9.33
C LEU A 120 -27.36 -19.75 -9.33
N PHE A 121 -28.27 -20.66 -9.64
CA PHE A 121 -27.97 -22.02 -10.06
C PHE A 121 -28.57 -22.29 -11.44
N GLU A 122 -27.73 -22.54 -12.43
CA GLU A 122 -28.11 -23.03 -13.77
C GLU A 122 -27.92 -24.56 -13.81
N MET A 123 -29.00 -25.31 -14.00
CA MET A 123 -28.99 -26.78 -13.87
C MET A 123 -29.99 -27.49 -14.80
N SER A 124 -29.90 -28.82 -14.89
CA SER A 124 -30.91 -29.64 -15.55
C SER A 124 -32.17 -29.79 -14.67
N LEU A 125 -33.32 -30.11 -15.29
CA LEU A 125 -34.54 -30.43 -14.53
C LEU A 125 -34.35 -31.64 -13.61
N GLU A 126 -33.59 -32.64 -14.05
CA GLU A 126 -33.31 -33.84 -13.27
C GLU A 126 -32.55 -33.49 -11.99
N TYR A 127 -31.46 -32.71 -12.12
CA TYR A 127 -30.69 -32.26 -10.97
C TYR A 127 -31.55 -31.45 -10.01
N TYR A 128 -32.38 -30.53 -10.53
CA TYR A 128 -33.32 -29.75 -9.71
C TYR A 128 -34.25 -30.65 -8.90
N LYS A 129 -34.84 -31.69 -9.52
CA LYS A 129 -35.77 -32.60 -8.84
C LYS A 129 -35.08 -33.45 -7.80
N GLU A 130 -33.87 -33.94 -8.09
CA GLU A 130 -33.07 -34.74 -7.16
C GLU A 130 -32.66 -33.94 -5.92
N HIS A 131 -32.39 -32.63 -6.06
CA HIS A 131 -31.84 -31.77 -5.02
C HIS A 131 -32.84 -30.68 -4.54
N GLN A 132 -34.13 -30.81 -4.88
CA GLN A 132 -35.12 -29.75 -4.61
C GLN A 132 -35.17 -29.33 -3.13
N ALA A 133 -34.99 -30.31 -2.24
CA ALA A 133 -35.02 -30.10 -0.79
C ALA A 133 -33.81 -29.30 -0.26
N GLU A 134 -32.76 -29.13 -1.06
CA GLU A 134 -31.53 -28.39 -0.70
C GLU A 134 -31.66 -26.88 -0.99
N PHE A 135 -32.67 -26.47 -1.76
CA PHE A 135 -32.90 -25.06 -2.10
C PHE A 135 -33.88 -24.41 -1.12
N ASP A 136 -33.34 -23.72 -0.13
CA ASP A 136 -34.06 -22.80 0.75
C ASP A 136 -34.02 -21.35 0.24
N ARG A 137 -34.86 -20.48 0.80
CA ARG A 137 -34.92 -19.02 0.51
C ARG A 137 -34.91 -18.68 -0.99
N VAL A 138 -35.64 -19.47 -1.77
CA VAL A 138 -35.80 -19.26 -3.22
C VAL A 138 -36.51 -17.93 -3.46
N LEU A 139 -35.89 -17.07 -4.26
CA LEU A 139 -36.45 -15.80 -4.71
C LEU A 139 -37.32 -16.02 -5.94
N GLU A 140 -36.72 -16.57 -7.00
CA GLU A 140 -37.34 -16.69 -8.30
C GLU A 140 -36.82 -17.93 -9.04
N ILE A 141 -37.68 -18.53 -9.88
CA ILE A 141 -37.32 -19.66 -10.73
C ILE A 141 -37.68 -19.31 -12.17
N PHE A 142 -36.78 -19.64 -13.09
CA PHE A 142 -36.99 -19.48 -14.52
C PHE A 142 -36.62 -20.75 -15.26
N THR A 143 -37.16 -20.89 -16.46
CA THR A 143 -36.62 -21.80 -17.47
C THR A 143 -36.21 -20.98 -18.67
N GLY A 144 -35.04 -21.27 -19.25
CA GLY A 144 -34.57 -20.58 -20.46
C GLY A 144 -33.45 -21.36 -21.14
N LYS A 145 -32.99 -20.89 -22.29
CA LYS A 145 -31.98 -21.53 -23.11
C LYS A 145 -30.63 -20.79 -23.00
N PRO A 146 -29.74 -21.18 -22.07
CA PRO A 146 -28.42 -20.57 -21.96
C PRO A 146 -27.49 -21.01 -23.09
N ASP A 147 -26.61 -20.10 -23.49
CA ASP A 147 -25.47 -20.33 -24.39
C ASP A 147 -24.26 -19.53 -23.86
N GLY A 148 -23.43 -20.20 -23.06
CA GLY A 148 -22.36 -19.53 -22.30
C GLY A 148 -22.92 -18.52 -21.28
N TYR A 149 -22.64 -17.24 -21.51
CA TYR A 149 -23.14 -16.09 -20.73
C TYR A 149 -24.36 -15.40 -21.37
N LYS A 150 -24.89 -15.95 -22.48
CA LYS A 150 -26.10 -15.45 -23.15
C LYS A 150 -27.31 -16.28 -22.74
N LEU A 151 -28.48 -15.67 -22.72
CA LEU A 151 -29.74 -16.34 -22.40
C LEU A 151 -30.83 -15.99 -23.40
N TYR A 152 -31.51 -17.02 -23.92
CA TYR A 152 -32.58 -16.90 -24.91
C TYR A 152 -33.88 -17.53 -24.39
N ASP A 153 -35.03 -16.99 -24.83
CA ASP A 153 -36.38 -17.50 -24.57
C ASP A 153 -36.61 -17.96 -23.12
N TYR A 154 -36.28 -17.07 -22.17
CA TYR A 154 -36.50 -17.35 -20.76
C TYR A 154 -37.91 -16.93 -20.33
N LYS A 155 -38.47 -17.67 -19.37
CA LYS A 155 -39.75 -17.35 -18.73
C LYS A 155 -39.70 -17.66 -17.26
N LYS A 156 -40.40 -16.85 -16.46
CA LYS A 156 -40.65 -17.14 -15.05
C LYS A 156 -41.45 -18.44 -14.93
N THR A 157 -41.14 -19.24 -13.93
CA THR A 157 -41.71 -20.56 -13.65
C THR A 157 -41.80 -20.73 -12.13
N CYS A 158 -42.54 -21.72 -11.63
CA CYS A 158 -42.56 -22.05 -10.21
C CYS A 158 -42.21 -23.52 -9.92
N ALA A 159 -41.98 -23.82 -8.64
CA ALA A 159 -41.65 -25.17 -8.19
C ALA A 159 -42.72 -26.20 -8.57
N ASP A 160 -44.01 -25.85 -8.46
CA ASP A 160 -45.13 -26.73 -8.82
C ASP A 160 -45.13 -27.05 -10.32
N GLU A 161 -44.87 -26.04 -11.17
CA GLU A 161 -44.76 -26.21 -12.61
C GLU A 161 -43.59 -27.12 -12.99
N LEU A 162 -42.40 -26.91 -12.40
CA LEU A 162 -41.24 -27.78 -12.63
C LEU A 162 -41.48 -29.21 -12.15
N GLY A 163 -42.13 -29.38 -11.00
CA GLY A 163 -42.48 -30.68 -10.44
C GLY A 163 -43.40 -31.50 -11.37
N ALA A 164 -44.31 -30.83 -12.07
CA ALA A 164 -45.24 -31.45 -13.01
C ALA A 164 -44.64 -31.76 -14.41
N MET A 165 -43.46 -31.24 -14.75
CA MET A 165 -42.83 -31.46 -16.06
C MET A 165 -42.02 -32.76 -16.09
N ASP A 166 -42.16 -33.59 -17.12
CA ASP A 166 -41.30 -34.77 -17.31
C ASP A 166 -39.91 -34.39 -17.84
N LYS A 167 -39.84 -33.38 -18.71
CA LYS A 167 -38.61 -32.88 -19.32
C LYS A 167 -38.77 -31.42 -19.75
N LEU A 168 -37.66 -30.70 -19.82
CA LEU A 168 -37.61 -29.40 -20.48
C LEU A 168 -37.45 -29.56 -22.00
N ALA A 169 -37.75 -28.48 -22.74
CA ALA A 169 -37.43 -28.41 -24.16
C ALA A 169 -35.90 -28.48 -24.37
N GLU A 170 -35.49 -28.90 -25.57
CA GLU A 170 -34.06 -29.10 -25.88
C GLU A 170 -33.27 -27.79 -25.71
N GLY A 171 -32.15 -27.88 -24.96
CA GLY A 171 -31.31 -26.74 -24.62
C GLY A 171 -31.80 -25.89 -23.45
N TYR A 172 -33.00 -26.13 -22.90
CA TYR A 172 -33.48 -25.38 -21.73
C TYR A 172 -32.88 -25.90 -20.44
N LYS A 173 -32.64 -24.98 -19.52
CA LYS A 173 -32.16 -25.22 -18.16
C LYS A 173 -33.11 -24.58 -17.15
N VAL A 174 -33.06 -25.08 -15.92
CA VAL A 174 -33.64 -24.40 -14.75
C VAL A 174 -32.64 -23.35 -14.30
N LEU A 175 -33.09 -22.12 -14.11
CA LEU A 175 -32.35 -21.03 -13.49
C LEU A 175 -33.04 -20.72 -12.17
N LEU A 176 -32.42 -21.12 -11.06
CA LEU A 176 -32.94 -20.89 -9.72
C LEU A 176 -32.13 -19.79 -9.05
N PHE A 177 -32.82 -18.80 -8.49
CA PHE A 177 -32.22 -17.72 -7.72
C PHE A 177 -32.64 -17.86 -6.26
N LYS A 178 -31.69 -17.90 -5.33
CA LYS A 178 -31.96 -17.90 -3.89
C LYS A 178 -31.08 -16.89 -3.16
N VAL A 179 -31.49 -16.52 -1.96
CA VAL A 179 -30.61 -15.78 -1.04
C VAL A 179 -29.74 -16.76 -0.26
N SER A 180 -28.43 -16.57 -0.27
CA SER A 180 -27.51 -17.28 0.62
C SER A 180 -26.78 -16.31 1.55
N ASN A 181 -26.51 -16.78 2.77
CA ASN A 181 -25.59 -16.12 3.69
C ASN A 181 -24.17 -16.65 3.42
N GLU A 182 -23.16 -15.85 3.74
CA GLU A 182 -21.78 -16.34 3.75
C GLU A 182 -21.58 -17.45 4.80
N ALA A 183 -20.68 -18.38 4.51
CA ALA A 183 -20.30 -19.42 5.46
C ALA A 183 -19.33 -18.85 6.52
N PRO A 184 -19.44 -19.24 7.80
CA PRO A 184 -18.51 -18.78 8.81
C PRO A 184 -17.05 -19.17 8.51
N ASN A 185 -16.11 -18.30 8.87
CA ASN A 185 -14.68 -18.53 8.72
C ASN A 185 -13.88 -18.00 9.93
N ASN A 186 -12.62 -18.40 10.02
CA ASN A 186 -11.76 -18.06 11.17
C ASN A 186 -11.20 -16.62 11.12
N ASN A 187 -11.26 -15.94 9.96
CA ASN A 187 -10.92 -14.52 9.86
C ASN A 187 -11.85 -13.67 10.75
N TYR A 188 -13.10 -14.09 10.90
CA TYR A 188 -14.09 -13.47 11.79
C TYR A 188 -14.33 -14.29 13.07
N ASN A 189 -13.29 -14.97 13.56
CA ASN A 189 -13.33 -15.77 14.79
C ASN A 189 -14.49 -16.80 14.82
N GLY A 190 -14.76 -17.43 13.66
CA GLY A 190 -15.83 -18.41 13.51
C GLY A 190 -17.19 -17.83 13.12
N ASN A 191 -17.24 -16.57 12.67
CA ASN A 191 -18.44 -15.89 12.13
C ASN A 191 -18.22 -15.44 10.67
N THR A 192 -18.97 -14.46 10.17
CA THR A 192 -18.91 -13.99 8.77
C THR A 192 -18.62 -12.49 8.69
N TYR A 193 -18.43 -11.98 7.47
CA TYR A 193 -18.45 -10.55 7.23
C TYR A 193 -19.88 -9.97 7.34
N ILE A 194 -19.97 -8.65 7.51
CA ILE A 194 -21.22 -7.90 7.74
C ILE A 194 -21.91 -7.50 6.43
N ASP A 195 -23.24 -7.38 6.44
CA ASP A 195 -24.00 -6.70 5.37
C ASP A 195 -23.85 -5.18 5.47
N THR A 196 -22.85 -4.62 4.79
CA THR A 196 -22.60 -3.17 4.74
C THR A 196 -23.67 -2.38 3.97
N MET A 197 -24.58 -3.05 3.25
CA MET A 197 -25.76 -2.41 2.66
C MET A 197 -26.96 -2.38 3.62
N SER A 198 -26.82 -2.85 4.87
CA SER A 198 -27.87 -2.83 5.88
C SER A 198 -27.58 -1.79 6.97
N TYR A 199 -28.47 -0.80 7.09
CA TYR A 199 -28.35 0.23 8.14
C TYR A 199 -28.31 -0.36 9.55
N LYS A 200 -29.13 -1.40 9.80
CA LYS A 200 -29.19 -2.05 11.11
C LYS A 200 -27.89 -2.78 11.46
N ALA A 201 -27.21 -3.33 10.46
CA ALA A 201 -25.94 -3.99 10.65
C ALA A 201 -24.87 -2.96 10.99
N THR A 202 -24.77 -1.88 10.22
CA THR A 202 -23.83 -0.77 10.51
C THR A 202 -24.09 -0.12 11.87
N GLU A 203 -25.35 0.10 12.26
CA GLU A 203 -25.69 0.60 13.60
C GLU A 203 -25.16 -0.34 14.69
N LYS A 204 -25.26 -1.66 14.48
CA LYS A 204 -24.73 -2.63 15.43
C LYS A 204 -23.21 -2.60 15.50
N PHE A 205 -22.54 -2.40 14.37
CA PHE A 205 -21.09 -2.19 14.33
C PHE A 205 -20.69 -0.93 15.13
N ILE A 206 -21.32 0.21 14.86
CA ILE A 206 -21.10 1.48 15.57
C ILE A 206 -21.34 1.31 17.08
N GLU A 207 -22.39 0.60 17.48
CA GLU A 207 -22.69 0.31 18.89
C GLU A 207 -21.56 -0.47 19.58
N LEU A 208 -21.01 -1.47 18.91
CA LEU A 208 -19.99 -2.36 19.47
C LEU A 208 -18.57 -1.76 19.45
N THR A 209 -18.26 -0.87 18.51
CA THR A 209 -16.92 -0.31 18.32
C THR A 209 -16.87 1.18 18.69
N HIS A 210 -17.48 2.04 17.86
CA HIS A 210 -17.38 3.48 17.94
C HIS A 210 -17.96 4.04 19.26
N GLU A 211 -19.15 3.61 19.65
CA GLU A 211 -19.76 4.03 20.93
C GLU A 211 -18.96 3.54 22.13
N LYS A 212 -18.25 2.40 22.02
CA LYS A 212 -17.35 1.92 23.08
C LYS A 212 -16.09 2.78 23.18
N TYR A 213 -15.48 3.16 22.06
CA TYR A 213 -14.38 4.13 22.08
C TYR A 213 -14.82 5.48 22.65
N LYS A 214 -16.02 5.96 22.33
CA LYS A 214 -16.55 7.19 22.94
C LYS A 214 -16.78 7.04 24.44
N GLU A 215 -17.35 5.92 24.88
CA GLU A 215 -17.59 5.65 26.31
C GLU A 215 -16.28 5.61 27.10
N LYS A 216 -15.23 4.99 26.55
CA LYS A 216 -13.99 4.66 27.28
C LYS A 216 -12.82 5.62 27.04
N CYS A 217 -12.82 6.32 25.90
CA CYS A 217 -11.73 7.19 25.45
C CYS A 217 -12.22 8.62 25.13
N GLY A 218 -13.49 8.94 25.39
CA GLY A 218 -14.18 10.15 24.91
C GLY A 218 -13.47 11.49 25.17
N ASP A 219 -12.78 11.64 26.30
CA ASP A 219 -12.06 12.88 26.67
C ASP A 219 -10.86 13.17 25.74
N ARG A 220 -10.42 12.17 24.96
CA ARG A 220 -9.29 12.22 24.03
C ARG A 220 -9.71 12.42 22.58
N LEU A 221 -11.00 12.24 22.26
CA LEU A 221 -11.52 12.37 20.90
C LEU A 221 -11.47 13.83 20.45
N GLY A 222 -10.81 14.06 19.31
CA GLY A 222 -10.60 15.37 18.71
C GLY A 222 -9.48 16.18 19.36
N THR A 223 -8.84 15.64 20.41
CA THR A 223 -7.66 16.22 21.05
C THR A 223 -6.43 15.43 20.66
N THR A 224 -6.14 14.32 21.34
CA THR A 224 -4.97 13.47 21.10
C THR A 224 -5.29 12.37 20.09
N ILE A 225 -6.51 11.83 20.14
CA ILE A 225 -7.05 10.92 19.14
C ILE A 225 -7.63 11.76 17.99
N LYS A 226 -6.99 11.68 16.83
CA LYS A 226 -7.32 12.54 15.66
C LYS A 226 -8.37 11.95 14.74
N GLY A 227 -8.48 10.63 14.69
CA GLY A 227 -9.36 9.95 13.74
C GLY A 227 -9.41 8.45 13.94
N ILE A 228 -10.20 7.80 13.10
CA ILE A 228 -10.38 6.36 13.05
C ILE A 228 -10.25 5.88 11.60
N PHE A 229 -9.49 4.80 11.43
CA PHE A 229 -9.25 4.15 10.15
C PHE A 229 -10.26 3.01 9.94
N THR A 230 -10.85 2.96 8.75
CA THR A 230 -11.65 1.83 8.26
C THR A 230 -10.95 1.20 7.06
N ASP A 231 -10.83 -0.11 7.09
CA ASP A 231 -9.97 -0.88 6.20
C ASP A 231 -10.78 -1.85 5.34
N GLU A 232 -10.63 -1.72 4.03
CA GLU A 232 -11.24 -2.53 2.97
C GLU A 232 -12.74 -2.90 3.13
N PRO A 233 -13.65 -2.02 3.60
CA PRO A 233 -15.06 -2.34 3.57
C PRO A 233 -15.54 -2.51 2.12
N HIS A 234 -16.44 -3.47 1.90
CA HIS A 234 -17.06 -3.72 0.60
C HIS A 234 -18.54 -4.08 0.74
N ARG A 235 -19.32 -3.94 -0.34
CA ARG A 235 -20.76 -4.28 -0.38
C ARG A 235 -21.07 -5.70 -0.83
N GLY A 236 -20.03 -6.50 -1.01
CA GLY A 236 -20.09 -7.83 -1.63
C GLY A 236 -19.82 -7.76 -3.13
N HIS A 237 -19.31 -8.86 -3.66
CA HIS A 237 -18.80 -8.93 -5.03
C HIS A 237 -19.93 -9.12 -6.06
N LEU A 238 -19.68 -8.71 -7.31
CA LEU A 238 -20.61 -8.87 -8.42
C LEU A 238 -20.07 -9.89 -9.44
N LEU A 239 -20.66 -11.09 -9.46
CA LEU A 239 -20.54 -12.06 -10.55
C LEU A 239 -19.10 -12.50 -10.89
N ASP A 240 -18.20 -12.50 -9.91
CA ASP A 240 -16.76 -12.79 -10.09
C ASP A 240 -16.32 -14.13 -9.48
N ASN A 241 -17.29 -15.01 -9.17
CA ASN A 241 -17.05 -16.29 -8.51
C ASN A 241 -17.73 -17.45 -9.26
N LEU A 242 -17.74 -17.38 -10.59
CA LEU A 242 -18.33 -18.41 -11.43
C LEU A 242 -17.69 -19.77 -11.17
N THR A 243 -18.49 -20.76 -10.79
CA THR A 243 -18.06 -22.14 -10.63
C THR A 243 -18.98 -23.09 -11.39
N GLU A 244 -18.44 -24.23 -11.85
CA GLU A 244 -19.23 -25.28 -12.48
C GLU A 244 -18.79 -26.64 -11.96
N ALA A 245 -19.72 -27.38 -11.36
CA ALA A 245 -19.49 -28.72 -10.82
C ALA A 245 -20.74 -29.58 -11.03
N ASN A 246 -20.55 -30.86 -11.38
CA ASN A 246 -21.64 -31.82 -11.61
C ASN A 246 -22.72 -31.34 -12.61
N GLY A 247 -22.34 -30.51 -13.59
CA GLY A 247 -23.26 -29.93 -14.57
C GLY A 247 -24.17 -28.83 -14.03
N VAL A 248 -23.83 -28.27 -12.86
CA VAL A 248 -24.47 -27.10 -12.25
C VAL A 248 -23.50 -25.93 -12.25
N LYS A 249 -23.93 -24.82 -12.83
CA LYS A 249 -23.19 -23.57 -12.84
C LYS A 249 -23.73 -22.65 -11.75
N GLN A 250 -22.84 -22.07 -10.94
CA GLN A 250 -23.17 -21.21 -9.81
C GLN A 250 -22.44 -19.88 -9.90
N CYS A 251 -23.12 -18.80 -9.54
CA CYS A 251 -22.52 -17.47 -9.46
C CYS A 251 -23.33 -16.59 -8.50
N LYS A 252 -22.67 -15.65 -7.83
CA LYS A 252 -23.28 -14.80 -6.80
C LYS A 252 -23.19 -13.32 -7.15
N THR A 253 -24.15 -12.55 -6.65
CA THR A 253 -24.15 -11.08 -6.67
C THR A 253 -24.63 -10.51 -5.34
N ALA A 254 -24.16 -9.32 -4.98
CA ALA A 254 -24.44 -8.64 -3.70
C ALA A 254 -25.94 -8.52 -3.39
N TYR A 255 -26.35 -8.66 -2.13
CA TYR A 255 -27.77 -8.54 -1.74
C TYR A 255 -27.95 -7.97 -0.33
N THR A 256 -29.05 -7.24 -0.12
CA THR A 256 -29.57 -6.87 1.20
C THR A 256 -31.10 -7.04 1.21
N ASP A 257 -31.70 -7.20 2.40
CA ASP A 257 -33.07 -7.72 2.53
C ASP A 257 -34.14 -6.83 1.86
N ASP A 258 -33.93 -5.51 1.80
CA ASP A 258 -34.84 -4.53 1.19
C ASP A 258 -34.40 -4.06 -0.21
N LEU A 259 -33.49 -4.79 -0.86
CA LEU A 259 -32.90 -4.40 -2.15
C LEU A 259 -33.97 -4.22 -3.23
N PHE A 260 -34.96 -5.09 -3.31
CA PHE A 260 -35.97 -5.03 -4.38
C PHE A 260 -36.93 -3.84 -4.20
N GLU A 261 -37.31 -3.54 -2.96
CA GLU A 261 -38.14 -2.41 -2.60
C GLU A 261 -37.43 -1.08 -2.90
N GLU A 262 -36.15 -0.97 -2.53
CA GLU A 262 -35.34 0.22 -2.84
C GLU A 262 -35.07 0.35 -4.35
N PHE A 263 -34.88 -0.76 -5.06
CA PHE A 263 -34.76 -0.76 -6.52
C PHE A 263 -36.01 -0.19 -7.20
N GLU A 264 -37.19 -0.72 -6.87
CA GLU A 264 -38.45 -0.27 -7.46
C GLU A 264 -38.72 1.20 -7.14
N LYS A 265 -38.41 1.63 -5.92
CA LYS A 265 -38.53 3.02 -5.47
C LYS A 265 -37.63 3.99 -6.26
N ARG A 266 -36.40 3.60 -6.59
CA ARG A 266 -35.43 4.47 -7.30
C ARG A 266 -35.63 4.49 -8.81
N TYR A 267 -35.94 3.35 -9.43
CA TYR A 267 -35.98 3.21 -10.89
C TYR A 267 -37.37 3.01 -11.48
N GLY A 268 -38.39 2.80 -10.64
CA GLY A 268 -39.80 2.79 -11.05
C GLY A 268 -40.29 1.48 -11.66
N TYR A 269 -39.57 0.36 -11.49
CA TYR A 269 -39.99 -0.96 -11.93
C TYR A 269 -39.43 -2.08 -11.04
N ASP A 270 -40.14 -3.20 -10.97
CA ASP A 270 -39.70 -4.41 -10.27
C ASP A 270 -38.71 -5.21 -11.13
N ILE A 271 -37.54 -5.50 -10.59
CA ILE A 271 -36.49 -6.26 -11.26
C ILE A 271 -36.69 -7.78 -11.15
N ARG A 272 -37.46 -8.28 -10.17
CA ARG A 272 -37.64 -9.72 -9.93
C ARG A 272 -38.14 -10.49 -11.17
N PRO A 273 -39.11 -9.99 -11.97
CA PRO A 273 -39.56 -10.69 -13.18
C PRO A 273 -38.49 -10.82 -14.28
N ILE A 274 -37.43 -10.03 -14.23
CA ILE A 274 -36.33 -10.01 -15.21
C ILE A 274 -34.97 -10.28 -14.56
N LEU A 275 -34.95 -10.91 -13.38
CA LEU A 275 -33.72 -11.18 -12.62
C LEU A 275 -32.59 -11.87 -13.43
N PRO A 276 -32.87 -12.77 -14.41
CA PRO A 276 -31.83 -13.31 -15.27
C PRO A 276 -31.03 -12.28 -16.05
N GLU A 277 -31.58 -11.10 -16.33
CA GLU A 277 -30.91 -10.00 -17.05
C GLU A 277 -29.72 -9.41 -16.27
N ILE A 278 -29.68 -9.59 -14.94
CA ILE A 278 -28.52 -9.22 -14.11
C ILE A 278 -27.33 -10.14 -14.36
N PHE A 279 -27.59 -11.41 -14.65
CA PHE A 279 -26.56 -12.45 -14.78
C PHE A 279 -26.17 -12.70 -16.24
N TYR A 280 -27.09 -12.56 -17.19
CA TYR A 280 -26.88 -12.96 -18.59
C TYR A 280 -27.11 -11.81 -19.59
N HIS A 281 -26.47 -11.93 -20.76
CA HIS A 281 -26.83 -11.15 -21.94
C HIS A 281 -28.09 -11.72 -22.59
N ILE A 282 -29.21 -11.01 -22.43
CA ILE A 282 -30.51 -11.45 -22.94
C ILE A 282 -30.58 -11.28 -24.45
N ASP A 283 -30.95 -12.34 -25.17
CA ASP A 283 -31.00 -12.39 -26.63
C ASP A 283 -29.67 -12.00 -27.31
N GLY A 284 -28.55 -12.18 -26.60
CA GLY A 284 -27.23 -11.74 -27.04
C GLY A 284 -26.99 -10.24 -26.96
N ASN A 285 -27.93 -9.46 -26.40
CA ASN A 285 -27.73 -8.03 -26.15
C ASN A 285 -26.76 -7.82 -24.99
N ARG A 286 -25.64 -7.16 -25.29
CA ARG A 286 -24.55 -6.91 -24.35
C ARG A 286 -24.92 -5.86 -23.30
N PHE A 287 -25.83 -4.93 -23.60
CA PHE A 287 -26.16 -3.80 -22.72
C PHE A 287 -27.49 -4.01 -22.01
N SER A 288 -27.51 -3.72 -20.71
CA SER A 288 -28.72 -3.74 -19.89
C SER A 288 -28.80 -2.53 -18.98
N ARG A 289 -29.95 -1.86 -19.03
CA ARG A 289 -30.30 -0.84 -18.04
C ARG A 289 -30.55 -1.43 -16.66
N ALA A 290 -31.07 -2.66 -16.57
CA ALA A 290 -31.28 -3.34 -15.29
C ALA A 290 -29.95 -3.59 -14.57
N ARG A 291 -28.89 -4.00 -15.28
CA ARG A 291 -27.54 -4.16 -14.71
C ARG A 291 -26.97 -2.85 -14.22
N LEU A 292 -27.01 -1.78 -15.04
CA LEU A 292 -26.56 -0.45 -14.63
C LEU A 292 -27.26 0.01 -13.34
N ASN A 293 -28.60 -0.05 -13.30
CA ASN A 293 -29.39 0.35 -12.14
C ASN A 293 -29.08 -0.52 -10.90
N TYR A 294 -28.77 -1.80 -11.08
CA TYR A 294 -28.47 -2.71 -9.97
C TYR A 294 -27.13 -2.36 -9.31
N VAL A 295 -26.09 -2.12 -10.13
CA VAL A 295 -24.78 -1.68 -9.62
C VAL A 295 -24.90 -0.31 -8.95
N ASP A 296 -25.58 0.65 -9.60
CA ASP A 296 -25.81 1.99 -9.08
C ASP A 296 -26.57 1.97 -7.75
N LEU A 297 -27.59 1.11 -7.61
CA LEU A 297 -28.29 0.92 -6.34
C LEU A 297 -27.36 0.41 -5.25
N ALA A 298 -26.65 -0.69 -5.52
CA ALA A 298 -25.84 -1.36 -4.54
C ALA A 298 -24.71 -0.44 -4.02
N ASP A 299 -24.04 0.28 -4.92
CA ASP A 299 -23.06 1.32 -4.61
C ASP A 299 -23.68 2.40 -3.69
N ASN A 300 -24.82 2.98 -4.07
CA ASN A 300 -25.47 4.00 -3.25
C ASN A 300 -25.94 3.49 -1.88
N LEU A 301 -26.44 2.25 -1.78
CA LEU A 301 -26.82 1.67 -0.49
C LEU A 301 -25.61 1.53 0.45
N PHE A 302 -24.45 1.12 -0.09
CA PHE A 302 -23.21 1.04 0.66
C PHE A 302 -22.76 2.41 1.18
N LEU A 303 -22.81 3.43 0.32
CA LEU A 303 -22.48 4.81 0.70
C LEU A 303 -23.43 5.36 1.76
N GLU A 304 -24.74 5.21 1.55
CA GLU A 304 -25.79 5.75 2.42
C GLU A 304 -25.85 5.06 3.79
N ARG A 305 -25.50 3.77 3.85
CA ARG A 305 -25.75 2.92 5.03
C ARG A 305 -24.49 2.45 5.74
N PHE A 306 -23.30 2.60 5.15
CA PHE A 306 -22.02 2.30 5.79
C PHE A 306 -21.11 3.53 5.86
N ALA A 307 -20.70 4.08 4.71
CA ALA A 307 -19.73 5.17 4.64
C ALA A 307 -20.23 6.44 5.35
N LYS A 308 -21.44 6.88 5.00
CA LYS A 308 -22.01 8.11 5.54
C LYS A 308 -22.26 8.04 7.05
N PRO A 309 -22.86 6.97 7.62
CA PRO A 309 -23.05 6.88 9.08
C PRO A 309 -21.75 6.94 9.88
N LEU A 310 -20.69 6.26 9.42
CA LEU A 310 -19.38 6.29 10.08
C LEU A 310 -18.77 7.69 10.04
N ASN A 311 -18.82 8.35 8.88
CA ASN A 311 -18.35 9.73 8.72
C ASN A 311 -19.15 10.72 9.58
N ASP A 312 -20.48 10.62 9.59
CA ASP A 312 -21.35 11.46 10.41
C ASP A 312 -21.03 11.28 11.91
N TRP A 313 -20.76 10.05 12.35
CA TRP A 313 -20.34 9.76 13.71
C TRP A 313 -19.00 10.42 14.04
N CYS A 314 -18.00 10.33 13.15
CA CYS A 314 -16.70 10.95 13.35
C CYS A 314 -16.80 12.48 13.45
N ILE A 315 -17.56 13.11 12.55
CA ILE A 315 -17.85 14.55 12.59
C ILE A 315 -18.52 14.94 13.92
N ALA A 316 -19.50 14.16 14.38
CA ALA A 316 -20.21 14.43 15.63
C ALA A 316 -19.31 14.32 16.88
N ASN A 317 -18.18 13.62 16.79
CA ASN A 317 -17.22 13.45 17.87
C ASN A 317 -15.88 14.19 17.62
N ASN A 318 -15.84 15.11 16.64
CA ASN A 318 -14.68 15.94 16.29
C ASN A 318 -13.41 15.17 15.92
N ILE A 319 -13.55 13.99 15.30
CA ILE A 319 -12.44 13.22 14.77
C ILE A 319 -12.59 13.00 13.26
N GLU A 320 -11.50 12.66 12.60
CA GLU A 320 -11.48 12.36 11.17
C GLU A 320 -11.85 10.90 10.89
N PHE A 321 -12.65 10.68 9.85
CA PHE A 321 -12.86 9.35 9.27
C PHE A 321 -11.90 9.16 8.09
N THR A 322 -11.12 8.09 8.12
CA THR A 322 -10.08 7.78 7.11
C THR A 322 -10.00 6.29 6.78
N GLY A 323 -9.07 5.94 5.90
CA GLY A 323 -8.88 4.59 5.36
C GLY A 323 -9.25 4.49 3.88
N HIS A 324 -9.43 3.28 3.36
CA HIS A 324 -9.70 3.01 1.95
C HIS A 324 -10.71 1.87 1.80
N VAL A 325 -11.08 1.54 0.55
CA VAL A 325 -12.02 0.46 0.22
C VAL A 325 -11.28 -0.70 -0.47
N LEU A 326 -11.89 -1.87 -0.54
CA LEU A 326 -11.28 -3.08 -1.09
C LEU A 326 -10.91 -2.95 -2.59
N HIS A 327 -9.62 -2.78 -2.91
CA HIS A 327 -9.06 -2.73 -4.27
C HIS A 327 -9.48 -1.57 -5.20
N GLU A 328 -8.48 -0.86 -5.75
CA GLU A 328 -8.67 0.35 -6.55
C GLU A 328 -8.01 0.30 -7.95
N ASP A 329 -7.20 -0.72 -8.24
CA ASP A 329 -6.25 -0.78 -9.36
C ASP A 329 -6.86 -0.74 -10.77
N SER A 330 -8.12 -1.15 -10.96
CA SER A 330 -8.75 -1.17 -12.28
C SER A 330 -10.25 -0.91 -12.20
N LEU A 331 -10.87 -0.58 -13.33
CA LEU A 331 -12.33 -0.37 -13.39
C LEU A 331 -13.09 -1.64 -12.97
N THR A 332 -12.57 -2.83 -13.29
CA THR A 332 -13.10 -4.13 -12.86
C THR A 332 -12.94 -4.33 -11.35
N ASN A 333 -11.73 -4.07 -10.81
CA ASN A 333 -11.47 -4.21 -9.37
C ASN A 333 -12.33 -3.27 -8.51
N GLN A 334 -12.72 -2.12 -9.04
CA GLN A 334 -13.64 -1.19 -8.39
C GLN A 334 -15.11 -1.63 -8.54
N THR A 335 -15.52 -2.01 -9.74
CA THR A 335 -16.93 -2.31 -10.06
C THR A 335 -17.45 -3.53 -9.29
N SER A 336 -16.65 -4.59 -9.15
CA SER A 336 -17.11 -5.83 -8.51
C SER A 336 -17.47 -5.62 -7.03
N PRO A 337 -16.55 -5.21 -6.15
CA PRO A 337 -16.85 -5.04 -4.72
C PRO A 337 -17.62 -3.75 -4.39
N HIS A 338 -17.61 -2.71 -5.25
CA HIS A 338 -18.14 -1.37 -4.92
C HIS A 338 -19.05 -0.75 -5.99
N GLY A 339 -18.55 -0.54 -7.21
CA GLY A 339 -19.14 0.41 -8.16
C GLY A 339 -18.15 1.54 -8.41
N SER A 340 -18.47 2.76 -8.02
CA SER A 340 -17.59 3.92 -8.18
C SER A 340 -16.91 4.32 -6.87
N LEU A 341 -15.61 4.02 -6.73
CA LEU A 341 -14.86 4.35 -5.50
C LEU A 341 -14.78 5.84 -5.21
N MET A 342 -14.85 6.70 -6.25
CA MET A 342 -14.73 8.15 -6.08
C MET A 342 -15.87 8.71 -5.23
N ARG A 343 -17.04 8.06 -5.26
CA ARG A 343 -18.22 8.43 -4.46
C ARG A 343 -18.00 8.18 -2.98
N PHE A 344 -17.16 7.20 -2.61
CA PHE A 344 -16.84 6.90 -1.22
C PHE A 344 -16.04 8.04 -0.56
N TYR A 345 -15.12 8.66 -1.29
CA TYR A 345 -14.27 9.76 -0.79
C TYR A 345 -15.07 11.00 -0.35
N GLU A 346 -16.31 11.19 -0.82
CA GLU A 346 -17.20 12.24 -0.32
C GLU A 346 -17.41 12.10 1.19
N TYR A 347 -17.60 10.86 1.63
CA TYR A 347 -17.89 10.45 2.99
C TYR A 347 -16.64 10.08 3.77
N GLN A 348 -15.49 10.72 3.52
CA GLN A 348 -14.30 10.61 4.37
C GLN A 348 -13.74 12.00 4.69
N GLY A 349 -13.34 12.23 5.94
CA GLY A 349 -12.66 13.46 6.34
C GLY A 349 -11.26 13.54 5.71
N VAL A 350 -10.56 12.41 5.75
CA VAL A 350 -9.27 12.18 5.09
C VAL A 350 -9.42 10.95 4.20
N PRO A 351 -9.76 11.11 2.90
CA PRO A 351 -9.86 9.96 2.01
C PRO A 351 -8.50 9.25 1.88
N GLY A 352 -8.54 7.94 1.63
CA GLY A 352 -7.35 7.12 1.50
C GLY A 352 -7.42 6.13 0.33
N VAL A 353 -6.27 5.66 -0.10
CA VAL A 353 -6.09 4.59 -1.09
C VAL A 353 -5.12 3.55 -0.58
N ASP A 354 -5.11 2.37 -1.22
CA ASP A 354 -4.12 1.34 -0.97
C ASP A 354 -3.18 1.08 -2.16
N VAL A 355 -1.86 1.17 -1.93
CA VAL A 355 -0.79 0.93 -2.90
C VAL A 355 0.38 0.16 -2.24
N LEU A 356 0.20 -1.14 -2.07
CA LEU A 356 1.05 -2.00 -1.22
C LEU A 356 2.43 -2.39 -1.77
N THR A 357 2.59 -2.58 -3.09
CA THR A 357 3.77 -3.26 -3.64
C THR A 357 4.84 -2.30 -4.14
N GLU A 358 6.09 -2.77 -4.17
CA GLU A 358 7.22 -2.00 -4.68
C GLU A 358 7.02 -1.55 -6.14
N PHE A 359 6.40 -2.38 -6.98
CA PHE A 359 6.30 -2.16 -8.44
C PHE A 359 4.88 -1.79 -8.91
N ASN A 360 3.97 -1.42 -8.00
CA ASN A 360 2.66 -0.92 -8.41
C ASN A 360 2.83 0.45 -9.08
N THR A 361 2.56 0.51 -10.39
CA THR A 361 2.56 1.74 -11.20
C THR A 361 1.16 2.10 -11.69
N CYS A 362 0.11 1.70 -10.97
CA CYS A 362 -1.27 2.13 -11.20
C CYS A 362 -1.48 3.58 -10.75
N TYR A 363 -0.81 4.52 -11.43
CA TYR A 363 -0.82 5.94 -11.07
C TYR A 363 -2.23 6.55 -10.96
N TRP A 364 -3.18 6.01 -11.73
CA TRP A 364 -4.56 6.46 -11.75
C TRP A 364 -5.31 6.23 -10.43
N ILE A 365 -4.84 5.34 -9.54
CA ILE A 365 -5.39 5.19 -8.17
C ILE A 365 -5.28 6.53 -7.44
N VAL A 366 -4.06 7.04 -7.29
CA VAL A 366 -3.80 8.32 -6.62
C VAL A 366 -4.43 9.48 -7.39
N LYS A 367 -4.50 9.36 -8.72
CA LYS A 367 -5.12 10.42 -9.53
C LYS A 367 -6.62 10.57 -9.24
N GLN A 368 -7.35 9.47 -9.04
CA GLN A 368 -8.77 9.49 -8.69
C GLN A 368 -9.04 10.18 -7.35
N ILE A 369 -8.30 9.81 -6.30
CA ILE A 369 -8.43 10.45 -4.98
C ILE A 369 -8.01 11.92 -5.04
N ALA A 370 -6.93 12.27 -5.76
CA ALA A 370 -6.51 13.66 -5.96
C ALA A 370 -7.61 14.51 -6.62
N SER A 371 -8.30 13.95 -7.61
CA SER A 371 -9.44 14.61 -8.26
C SER A 371 -10.60 14.83 -7.31
N ALA A 372 -11.04 13.79 -6.60
CA ALA A 372 -12.14 13.89 -5.64
C ALA A 372 -11.80 14.87 -4.51
N ALA A 373 -10.60 14.77 -3.93
CA ALA A 373 -10.14 15.66 -2.87
C ALA A 373 -10.11 17.12 -3.32
N ARG A 374 -9.66 17.41 -4.54
CA ARG A 374 -9.61 18.77 -5.07
C ARG A 374 -11.00 19.33 -5.34
N GLN A 375 -11.91 18.52 -5.89
CA GLN A 375 -13.31 18.91 -6.13
C GLN A 375 -14.05 19.17 -4.82
N LEU A 376 -13.84 18.32 -3.81
CA LEU A 376 -14.49 18.40 -2.49
C LEU A 376 -13.80 19.37 -1.52
N GLY A 377 -12.58 19.82 -1.81
CA GLY A 377 -11.78 20.68 -0.94
C GLY A 377 -11.16 19.96 0.27
N LYS A 378 -10.89 18.66 0.16
CA LYS A 378 -10.22 17.87 1.21
C LYS A 378 -8.75 18.25 1.29
N LYS A 379 -8.23 18.38 2.51
CA LYS A 379 -6.85 18.82 2.76
C LYS A 379 -5.84 17.67 2.65
N TRP A 380 -6.19 16.57 3.29
CA TRP A 380 -5.32 15.41 3.47
C TRP A 380 -5.78 14.26 2.59
N MET A 381 -4.83 13.51 2.06
CA MET A 381 -5.05 12.29 1.28
C MET A 381 -4.06 11.25 1.79
N LEU A 382 -4.62 10.16 2.30
CA LEU A 382 -3.88 9.04 2.84
C LEU A 382 -3.51 8.06 1.74
N SER A 383 -2.35 7.41 1.87
CA SER A 383 -2.04 6.19 1.15
C SER A 383 -1.53 5.16 2.14
N GLU A 384 -2.14 3.98 2.16
CA GLU A 384 -1.49 2.78 2.66
C GLU A 384 -0.42 2.35 1.64
N LEU A 385 0.80 2.13 2.12
CA LEU A 385 1.91 1.75 1.26
C LEU A 385 2.89 0.81 1.95
N TYR A 386 3.64 0.07 1.12
CA TYR A 386 4.70 -0.87 1.50
C TYR A 386 4.24 -2.24 2.04
N GLY A 387 2.92 -2.49 2.15
CA GLY A 387 2.48 -3.67 2.88
C GLY A 387 2.77 -5.02 2.23
N CYS A 388 3.06 -5.06 0.93
CA CYS A 388 3.47 -6.29 0.26
C CYS A 388 4.98 -6.30 -0.06
N THR A 389 5.81 -5.66 0.77
CA THR A 389 7.27 -5.57 0.58
C THR A 389 8.05 -6.29 1.67
N GLY A 390 9.08 -7.06 1.30
CA GLY A 390 9.87 -7.88 2.24
C GLY A 390 10.99 -7.11 2.96
N TRP A 391 11.68 -7.80 3.87
CA TRP A 391 12.82 -7.26 4.64
C TRP A 391 13.94 -6.63 3.80
N GLN A 392 14.07 -7.01 2.52
CA GLN A 392 15.06 -6.47 1.59
C GLN A 392 14.67 -5.11 0.98
N PHE A 393 13.52 -4.55 1.34
CA PHE A 393 13.04 -3.29 0.78
C PHE A 393 13.86 -2.10 1.31
N ASP A 394 14.66 -1.52 0.41
CA ASP A 394 15.65 -0.50 0.71
C ASP A 394 15.07 0.93 0.70
N PHE A 395 15.88 1.92 1.08
CA PHE A 395 15.42 3.32 1.12
C PHE A 395 15.12 3.89 -0.27
N LYS A 396 15.82 3.41 -1.31
CA LYS A 396 15.57 3.83 -2.70
C LYS A 396 14.21 3.33 -3.20
N GLY A 397 13.86 2.08 -2.90
CA GLY A 397 12.56 1.50 -3.19
C GLY A 397 11.44 2.22 -2.43
N GLN A 398 11.62 2.46 -1.13
CA GLN A 398 10.66 3.22 -0.32
C GLN A 398 10.43 4.63 -0.87
N LYS A 399 11.51 5.34 -1.22
CA LYS A 399 11.44 6.66 -1.85
C LYS A 399 10.70 6.59 -3.18
N ALA A 400 11.12 5.72 -4.09
CA ALA A 400 10.55 5.64 -5.43
C ALA A 400 9.05 5.29 -5.43
N THR A 401 8.57 4.45 -4.50
CA THR A 401 7.14 4.18 -4.34
C THR A 401 6.38 5.38 -3.76
N GLY A 402 6.97 6.11 -2.81
CA GLY A 402 6.32 7.30 -2.23
C GLY A 402 6.35 8.53 -3.14
N ASP A 403 7.37 8.71 -3.97
CA ASP A 403 7.61 9.92 -4.77
C ASP A 403 6.47 10.21 -5.75
N TRP A 404 6.06 9.21 -6.53
CA TRP A 404 4.99 9.40 -7.52
C TRP A 404 3.64 9.62 -6.86
N GLN A 405 3.41 9.00 -5.70
CA GLN A 405 2.20 9.20 -4.91
C GLN A 405 2.16 10.63 -4.35
N ALA A 406 3.28 11.11 -3.81
CA ALA A 406 3.43 12.48 -3.32
C ALA A 406 3.30 13.52 -4.44
N LEU A 407 3.87 13.24 -5.62
CA LEU A 407 3.74 14.09 -6.81
C LEU A 407 2.28 14.26 -7.23
N TYR A 408 1.46 13.21 -7.16
CA TYR A 408 0.03 13.32 -7.47
C TYR A 408 -0.83 13.77 -6.28
N GLY A 409 -0.23 13.98 -5.11
CA GLY A 409 -0.78 14.76 -4.01
C GLY A 409 -0.90 14.04 -2.68
N ILE A 410 -0.58 12.75 -2.57
CA ILE A 410 -0.57 12.04 -1.29
C ILE A 410 0.30 12.81 -0.31
N ASN A 411 -0.26 13.14 0.84
CA ASN A 411 0.37 13.98 1.84
C ASN A 411 0.17 13.47 3.27
N LEU A 412 -0.43 12.29 3.40
CA LEU A 412 -0.44 11.48 4.60
C LEU A 412 -0.03 10.05 4.21
N ARG A 413 1.08 9.57 4.76
CA ARG A 413 1.56 8.21 4.49
C ARG A 413 1.21 7.29 5.65
N CYS A 414 0.61 6.15 5.33
CA CYS A 414 0.38 5.03 6.24
C CYS A 414 1.31 3.88 5.85
N GLN A 415 2.51 3.86 6.45
CA GLN A 415 3.46 2.78 6.18
C GLN A 415 2.95 1.48 6.81
N HIS A 416 2.73 0.48 5.96
CA HIS A 416 2.50 -0.90 6.36
C HIS A 416 3.90 -1.59 6.42
N LEU A 417 4.44 -1.95 7.59
CA LEU A 417 3.79 -2.06 8.90
C LEU A 417 4.79 -1.98 10.06
N SER A 418 4.34 -1.57 11.25
CA SER A 418 5.12 -1.55 12.49
C SER A 418 4.59 -2.59 13.48
N TRP A 419 5.33 -3.66 13.77
CA TRP A 419 4.86 -4.71 14.69
C TRP A 419 5.09 -4.35 16.15
N TYR A 420 4.12 -4.67 17.00
CA TYR A 420 4.34 -4.69 18.45
C TYR A 420 5.36 -5.77 18.84
N CYS A 421 5.22 -6.98 18.31
CA CYS A 421 6.21 -8.03 18.52
C CYS A 421 6.29 -9.00 17.33
N MET A 422 7.38 -9.76 17.26
CA MET A 422 7.60 -10.78 16.23
C MET A 422 7.08 -12.16 16.65
N GLU A 423 6.06 -12.27 17.50
CA GLU A 423 5.59 -13.56 18.02
C GLU A 423 4.77 -14.35 16.99
N GLY A 424 5.10 -15.63 16.80
CA GLY A 424 4.37 -16.58 15.97
C GLY A 424 4.09 -16.06 14.55
N GLU A 425 2.82 -16.17 14.14
CA GLU A 425 2.39 -15.79 12.79
C GLU A 425 2.47 -14.28 12.51
N SER A 426 2.48 -13.44 13.55
CA SER A 426 2.53 -11.98 13.38
C SER A 426 3.76 -11.52 12.59
N LYS A 427 4.92 -12.18 12.74
CA LYS A 427 6.15 -11.81 12.02
C LYS A 427 6.13 -12.12 10.52
N ARG A 428 5.07 -12.80 10.05
CA ARG A 428 4.83 -13.16 8.65
C ARG A 428 3.57 -12.51 8.09
N ASP A 429 2.86 -11.73 8.91
CA ASP A 429 1.69 -10.95 8.53
C ASP A 429 2.14 -9.75 7.68
N TYR A 430 2.13 -9.93 6.36
CA TYR A 430 2.56 -8.92 5.37
C TYR A 430 3.91 -8.24 5.75
N PRO A 431 5.00 -9.04 5.82
CA PRO A 431 6.30 -8.64 6.37
C PRO A 431 7.15 -7.93 5.32
N GLY A 432 8.09 -7.04 5.67
CA GLY A 432 8.77 -6.90 6.98
C GLY A 432 8.55 -5.57 7.72
N SER A 433 8.69 -5.58 9.05
CA SER A 433 8.37 -4.39 9.86
C SER A 433 9.38 -3.25 9.73
N ILE A 434 8.89 -2.01 9.69
CA ILE A 434 9.73 -0.80 9.65
C ILE A 434 10.21 -0.31 11.04
N LEU A 435 9.69 -0.87 12.14
CA LEU A 435 9.97 -0.42 13.51
C LEU A 435 11.36 -0.92 13.99
N HIS A 436 11.64 -0.88 15.30
CA HIS A 436 12.93 -1.20 15.92
C HIS A 436 13.55 -2.57 15.56
N GLN A 437 12.75 -3.50 15.03
CA GLN A 437 13.21 -4.78 14.53
C GLN A 437 14.03 -4.64 13.22
N SER A 438 13.74 -3.60 12.42
CA SER A 438 14.51 -3.25 11.22
C SER A 438 15.83 -2.57 11.57
N THR A 439 16.92 -2.94 10.93
CA THR A 439 18.26 -2.36 11.18
C THR A 439 18.39 -0.86 10.89
N TYR A 440 17.57 -0.37 9.97
CA TYR A 440 17.60 1.01 9.51
C TYR A 440 16.74 1.97 10.36
N TRP A 441 16.07 1.49 11.42
CA TRP A 441 15.05 2.27 12.13
C TRP A 441 15.59 3.63 12.63
N GLN A 442 16.81 3.66 13.15
CA GLN A 442 17.46 4.89 13.65
C GLN A 442 17.77 5.91 12.54
N ASP A 443 17.83 5.45 11.29
CA ASP A 443 18.15 6.26 10.12
C ASP A 443 16.86 6.67 9.37
N TYR A 444 15.68 6.24 9.83
CA TYR A 444 14.40 6.43 9.14
C TYR A 444 13.97 7.90 9.04
N SER A 445 14.45 8.76 9.95
CA SER A 445 14.17 10.21 9.92
C SER A 445 14.68 10.88 8.65
N TYR A 446 15.68 10.29 7.98
CA TYR A 446 16.19 10.72 6.68
C TYR A 446 15.08 10.67 5.61
N LEU A 447 14.33 9.56 5.56
CA LEU A 447 13.23 9.37 4.63
C LEU A 447 11.98 10.16 5.05
N GLU A 448 11.62 10.15 6.34
CA GLU A 448 10.43 10.87 6.82
C GLU A 448 10.55 12.38 6.67
N THR A 449 11.74 12.94 6.90
CA THR A 449 11.95 14.39 6.74
C THR A 449 11.87 14.80 5.27
N TYR A 450 12.37 13.97 4.35
CA TYR A 450 12.21 14.17 2.92
C TYR A 450 10.73 14.24 2.52
N PHE A 451 9.93 13.24 2.92
CA PHE A 451 8.50 13.21 2.58
C PHE A 451 7.68 14.28 3.29
N ALA A 452 8.06 14.69 4.51
CA ALA A 452 7.41 15.79 5.20
C ALA A 452 7.60 17.12 4.44
N ARG A 453 8.79 17.37 3.89
CA ARG A 453 9.03 18.53 2.99
C ARG A 453 8.28 18.39 1.68
N PHE A 454 8.26 17.20 1.09
CA PHE A 454 7.53 16.94 -0.15
C PHE A 454 6.03 17.23 0.04
N GLY A 455 5.39 16.59 1.02
CA GLY A 455 3.97 16.79 1.33
C GLY A 455 3.62 18.24 1.69
N LEU A 456 4.49 18.93 2.44
CA LEU A 456 4.36 20.37 2.71
C LEU A 456 4.28 21.18 1.42
N MET A 457 5.23 20.98 0.50
CA MET A 457 5.30 21.73 -0.76
C MET A 457 4.14 21.41 -1.69
N MET A 458 3.72 20.14 -1.73
CA MET A 458 2.56 19.70 -2.52
C MET A 458 1.22 20.16 -1.93
N MET A 459 1.22 20.70 -0.71
CA MET A 459 0.06 21.35 -0.11
C MET A 459 0.00 22.86 -0.30
N GLN A 460 1.09 23.52 -0.71
CA GLN A 460 1.08 24.96 -0.97
C GLN A 460 0.50 25.25 -2.36
N GLY A 461 -0.21 26.37 -2.49
CA GLY A 461 -0.82 26.78 -3.74
C GLY A 461 -1.84 25.78 -4.28
N LYS A 462 -2.30 26.02 -5.50
CA LYS A 462 -3.27 25.18 -6.21
C LYS A 462 -2.61 24.53 -7.43
N PRO A 463 -2.89 23.26 -7.73
CA PRO A 463 -2.50 22.66 -9.00
C PRO A 463 -3.02 23.49 -10.17
N ILE A 464 -2.18 23.70 -11.19
CA ILE A 464 -2.64 24.22 -12.48
C ILE A 464 -3.13 23.05 -13.30
N CYS A 465 -4.43 22.81 -13.26
CA CYS A 465 -5.05 21.63 -13.88
C CYS A 465 -6.36 22.02 -14.55
N ASP A 466 -6.29 22.32 -15.85
CA ASP A 466 -7.40 22.84 -16.65
C ASP A 466 -8.29 21.76 -17.30
N VAL A 467 -7.94 20.47 -17.12
CA VAL A 467 -8.55 19.36 -17.85
C VAL A 467 -9.36 18.47 -16.91
N LEU A 468 -10.60 18.18 -17.28
CA LEU A 468 -11.44 17.16 -16.65
C LEU A 468 -11.59 15.98 -17.61
N VAL A 469 -11.27 14.78 -17.18
CA VAL A 469 -11.51 13.53 -17.91
C VAL A 469 -12.73 12.85 -17.30
N MET A 470 -13.77 12.60 -18.09
CA MET A 470 -14.92 11.83 -17.61
C MET A 470 -14.49 10.40 -17.30
N ASN A 471 -14.76 9.94 -16.07
CA ASN A 471 -14.41 8.57 -15.66
C ASN A 471 -15.37 7.57 -16.35
N PRO A 472 -14.87 6.58 -17.10
CA PRO A 472 -15.72 5.67 -17.86
C PRO A 472 -16.32 4.51 -17.04
N ILE A 473 -16.14 4.47 -15.71
CA ILE A 473 -16.52 3.33 -14.87
C ILE A 473 -17.98 2.87 -15.05
N GLU A 474 -18.93 3.79 -15.20
CA GLU A 474 -20.35 3.44 -15.40
C GLU A 474 -20.60 2.70 -16.74
N SER A 475 -19.64 2.75 -17.67
CA SER A 475 -19.70 1.98 -18.92
C SER A 475 -19.44 0.50 -18.73
N LEU A 476 -18.85 0.06 -17.61
CA LEU A 476 -18.70 -1.37 -17.30
C LEU A 476 -20.03 -1.98 -16.81
N TRP A 477 -20.78 -1.23 -16.01
CA TRP A 477 -21.95 -1.71 -15.29
C TRP A 477 -23.04 -2.33 -16.18
N PRO A 478 -23.44 -1.76 -17.33
CA PRO A 478 -24.44 -2.38 -18.18
C PRO A 478 -23.94 -3.62 -18.92
N GLN A 479 -22.65 -3.97 -18.81
CA GLN A 479 -22.00 -5.04 -19.57
C GLN A 479 -21.62 -6.25 -18.71
N ILE A 480 -21.54 -6.12 -17.38
CA ILE A 480 -21.23 -7.22 -16.45
C ILE A 480 -22.14 -8.43 -16.68
N HIS A 481 -21.63 -9.64 -16.52
CA HIS A 481 -22.38 -10.88 -16.72
C HIS A 481 -21.66 -12.03 -16.02
N ILE A 482 -22.28 -13.19 -15.89
CA ILE A 482 -21.61 -14.37 -15.31
C ILE A 482 -20.29 -14.67 -16.04
N GLY A 483 -19.19 -14.75 -15.30
CA GLY A 483 -17.86 -15.01 -15.85
C GLY A 483 -17.16 -13.82 -16.51
N TRP A 484 -17.68 -12.59 -16.33
CA TRP A 484 -16.98 -11.37 -16.76
C TRP A 484 -15.67 -11.13 -16.02
N ALA A 485 -15.61 -11.57 -14.76
CA ALA A 485 -14.45 -11.51 -13.88
C ALA A 485 -14.28 -12.82 -13.08
N GLN A 486 -13.10 -13.02 -12.50
CA GLN A 486 -12.81 -14.09 -11.54
C GLN A 486 -11.95 -13.51 -10.42
N TRP A 487 -12.45 -13.53 -9.17
CA TRP A 487 -11.80 -12.89 -8.02
C TRP A 487 -11.38 -11.47 -8.43
N ILE A 488 -12.35 -10.59 -8.71
CA ILE A 488 -12.15 -9.21 -9.19
C ILE A 488 -11.27 -8.98 -10.44
N SER A 489 -10.66 -10.01 -11.01
CA SER A 489 -9.77 -9.91 -12.17
C SER A 489 -10.56 -10.08 -13.46
N LEU A 490 -10.34 -9.19 -14.42
CA LEU A 490 -11.07 -9.21 -15.69
C LEU A 490 -10.83 -10.52 -16.46
N ARG A 491 -11.90 -11.09 -17.01
CA ARG A 491 -11.88 -12.25 -17.92
C ARG A 491 -12.51 -11.96 -19.28
N ASP A 492 -13.39 -10.95 -19.37
CA ASP A 492 -14.07 -10.60 -20.62
C ASP A 492 -13.20 -9.73 -21.54
N GLU A 493 -12.78 -10.32 -22.67
CA GLU A 493 -12.03 -9.64 -23.73
C GLU A 493 -12.77 -8.44 -24.34
N LEU A 494 -14.10 -8.38 -24.23
CA LEU A 494 -14.88 -7.26 -24.75
C LEU A 494 -14.85 -6.04 -23.82
N ILE A 495 -14.59 -6.22 -22.52
CA ILE A 495 -14.46 -5.12 -21.54
C ILE A 495 -13.01 -4.61 -21.52
N ALA A 496 -12.02 -5.48 -21.81
CA ALA A 496 -10.60 -5.14 -21.78
C ALA A 496 -10.21 -3.85 -22.53
N PRO A 497 -10.78 -3.52 -23.71
CA PRO A 497 -10.48 -2.28 -24.40
C PRO A 497 -10.83 -1.01 -23.60
N ILE A 498 -11.86 -1.04 -22.75
CA ILE A 498 -12.25 0.12 -21.92
C ILE A 498 -11.16 0.40 -20.88
N GLU A 499 -10.69 -0.65 -20.19
CA GLU A 499 -9.61 -0.54 -19.21
C GLU A 499 -8.29 -0.12 -19.85
N GLN A 500 -7.96 -0.72 -21.00
CA GLN A 500 -6.76 -0.36 -21.77
C GLN A 500 -6.79 1.11 -22.20
N ASN A 501 -7.95 1.61 -22.68
CA ASN A 501 -8.11 3.01 -23.04
C ASN A 501 -8.04 3.94 -21.83
N TYR A 502 -8.59 3.53 -20.68
CA TYR A 502 -8.49 4.27 -19.43
C TYR A 502 -7.03 4.47 -19.00
N THR A 503 -6.24 3.39 -18.98
CA THR A 503 -4.79 3.46 -18.69
C THR A 503 -4.01 4.21 -19.77
N LYS A 504 -4.30 3.98 -21.06
CA LYS A 504 -3.62 4.66 -22.17
C LYS A 504 -3.87 6.17 -22.13
N LEU A 505 -5.09 6.61 -21.82
CA LEU A 505 -5.41 8.04 -21.71
C LEU A 505 -4.65 8.72 -20.57
N PHE A 506 -4.48 8.05 -19.42
CA PHE A 506 -3.63 8.54 -18.34
C PHE A 506 -2.22 8.85 -18.87
N HIS A 507 -1.58 7.89 -19.54
CA HIS A 507 -0.22 8.07 -20.07
C HIS A 507 -0.14 9.12 -21.18
N ILE A 508 -1.11 9.17 -22.10
CA ILE A 508 -1.17 10.21 -23.15
C ILE A 508 -1.08 11.61 -22.53
N LEU A 509 -1.80 11.85 -21.43
CA LEU A 509 -1.84 13.16 -20.77
C LEU A 509 -0.63 13.38 -19.85
N ALA A 510 -0.35 12.42 -18.96
CA ALA A 510 0.70 12.54 -17.94
C ALA A 510 2.11 12.59 -18.55
N ASP A 511 2.42 11.72 -19.51
CA ASP A 511 3.72 11.66 -20.18
C ASP A 511 3.97 12.93 -21.04
N ASN A 512 2.89 13.63 -21.43
CA ASN A 512 2.95 14.91 -22.11
C ASN A 512 2.81 16.12 -21.16
N HIS A 513 2.93 15.89 -19.85
CA HIS A 513 2.91 16.91 -18.79
C HIS A 513 1.62 17.74 -18.75
N ILE A 514 0.50 17.12 -19.12
CA ILE A 514 -0.84 17.70 -19.02
C ILE A 514 -1.50 17.14 -17.77
N ASP A 515 -1.59 17.97 -16.74
CA ASP A 515 -2.32 17.60 -15.52
C ASP A 515 -3.84 17.62 -15.77
N PHE A 516 -4.56 16.66 -15.19
CA PHE A 516 -6.01 16.52 -15.36
C PHE A 516 -6.68 16.06 -14.07
N ASP A 517 -8.01 16.05 -14.00
CA ASP A 517 -8.75 15.32 -12.96
C ASP A 517 -9.74 14.36 -13.58
N TYR A 518 -10.07 13.28 -12.86
CA TYR A 518 -11.25 12.48 -13.18
C TYR A 518 -12.53 13.14 -12.69
N GLY A 519 -13.59 12.96 -13.49
CA GLY A 519 -14.94 13.40 -13.21
C GLY A 519 -15.90 12.22 -13.06
N GLU A 520 -16.43 12.03 -11.86
CA GLU A 520 -17.45 11.01 -11.55
C GLU A 520 -18.85 11.59 -11.80
N GLU A 521 -19.69 10.89 -12.57
CA GLU A 521 -20.92 11.47 -13.13
C GLU A 521 -21.96 11.88 -12.07
N GLN A 522 -22.13 11.10 -11.00
CA GLN A 522 -23.07 11.42 -9.92
C GLN A 522 -22.56 12.59 -9.08
N MET A 523 -21.28 12.60 -8.72
CA MET A 523 -20.65 13.68 -7.96
C MET A 523 -20.73 15.01 -8.72
N ILE A 524 -20.40 15.01 -10.02
CA ILE A 524 -20.47 16.20 -10.87
C ILE A 524 -21.89 16.76 -10.89
N ALA A 525 -22.91 15.91 -11.04
CA ALA A 525 -24.29 16.35 -11.12
C ALA A 525 -24.74 17.17 -9.88
N GLY A 526 -24.20 16.86 -8.70
CA GLY A 526 -24.50 17.57 -7.45
C GLY A 526 -23.68 18.84 -7.21
N MET A 527 -22.55 19.03 -7.91
CA MET A 527 -21.55 20.06 -7.56
C MET A 527 -21.21 21.03 -8.69
N TYR A 528 -21.75 20.84 -9.90
CA TYR A 528 -21.32 21.62 -11.06
C TYR A 528 -21.86 23.06 -11.06
N SER A 529 -21.07 23.95 -11.64
CA SER A 529 -21.49 25.28 -12.10
C SER A 529 -20.64 25.72 -13.29
N ILE A 530 -21.12 26.69 -14.05
CA ILE A 530 -20.40 27.27 -15.19
C ILE A 530 -20.04 28.70 -14.85
N ASP A 531 -18.74 28.98 -14.84
CA ASP A 531 -18.17 30.25 -14.41
C ASP A 531 -17.28 30.86 -15.49
N LYS A 532 -16.73 32.05 -15.19
CA LYS A 532 -15.60 32.62 -15.91
C LYS A 532 -14.42 32.87 -14.97
N VAL A 533 -13.24 32.40 -15.36
CA VAL A 533 -11.97 32.63 -14.67
C VAL A 533 -11.00 33.23 -15.68
N ASP A 534 -10.47 34.42 -15.38
CA ASP A 534 -9.58 35.18 -16.27
C ASP A 534 -10.15 35.38 -17.69
N GLY A 535 -11.47 35.55 -17.78
CA GLY A 535 -12.19 35.73 -19.03
C GLY A 535 -12.50 34.44 -19.79
N ALA A 536 -11.89 33.30 -19.43
CA ALA A 536 -12.19 31.99 -20.00
C ALA A 536 -13.39 31.34 -19.31
N VAL A 537 -14.21 30.63 -20.08
CA VAL A 537 -15.35 29.85 -19.55
C VAL A 537 -14.81 28.58 -18.93
N VAL A 538 -15.26 28.26 -17.71
CA VAL A 538 -14.82 27.07 -16.98
C VAL A 538 -16.01 26.28 -16.45
N LEU A 539 -15.89 24.96 -16.48
CA LEU A 539 -16.74 24.05 -15.72
C LEU A 539 -16.14 23.96 -14.31
N ARG A 540 -16.88 24.44 -13.30
CA ARG A 540 -16.50 24.29 -11.89
C ARG A 540 -17.18 23.06 -11.33
N ILE A 541 -16.42 22.17 -10.70
CA ILE A 541 -16.93 21.06 -9.88
C ILE A 541 -16.46 21.30 -8.46
N GLY A 542 -17.38 21.72 -7.58
CA GLY A 542 -17.04 22.09 -6.20
C GLY A 542 -15.96 23.17 -6.16
N GLN A 543 -14.76 22.84 -5.66
CA GLN A 543 -13.64 23.77 -5.53
C GLN A 543 -12.68 23.79 -6.74
N ALA A 544 -12.83 22.88 -7.71
CA ALA A 544 -11.97 22.77 -8.89
C ALA A 544 -12.60 23.41 -10.14
N CYS A 545 -11.77 23.89 -11.08
CA CYS A 545 -12.21 24.51 -12.34
C CYS A 545 -11.49 23.88 -13.53
N TYR A 546 -12.21 23.70 -14.63
CA TYR A 546 -11.70 23.07 -15.84
C TYR A 546 -12.10 23.87 -17.07
N ARG A 547 -11.14 24.13 -17.95
CA ARG A 547 -11.34 24.80 -19.25
C ARG A 547 -11.69 23.82 -20.34
N THR A 548 -11.34 22.54 -20.19
CA THR A 548 -11.60 21.49 -21.17
C THR A 548 -12.10 20.22 -20.49
N VAL A 549 -13.12 19.60 -21.07
CA VAL A 549 -13.61 18.28 -20.67
C VAL A 549 -13.23 17.27 -21.76
N VAL A 550 -12.69 16.12 -21.39
CA VAL A 550 -12.33 15.02 -22.27
C VAL A 550 -13.31 13.87 -22.03
N VAL A 551 -13.99 13.45 -23.10
CA VAL A 551 -14.86 12.28 -23.14
C VAL A 551 -14.18 11.24 -24.03
N ALA A 552 -13.74 10.14 -23.42
CA ALA A 552 -13.04 9.07 -24.13
C ALA A 552 -13.30 7.72 -23.45
N GLY A 553 -13.45 6.66 -24.27
CA GLY A 553 -13.68 5.30 -23.76
C GLY A 553 -15.02 5.08 -23.04
N MET A 554 -15.94 6.06 -23.10
CA MET A 554 -17.28 5.96 -22.53
C MET A 554 -18.24 5.33 -23.55
N LEU A 555 -19.04 4.37 -23.10
CA LEU A 555 -20.10 3.73 -23.91
C LEU A 555 -21.48 4.30 -23.55
N THR A 556 -21.70 4.57 -22.27
CA THR A 556 -22.90 5.26 -21.76
C THR A 556 -22.50 6.47 -20.94
N MET A 557 -23.40 7.44 -20.83
CA MET A 557 -23.30 8.54 -19.86
C MET A 557 -24.68 8.82 -19.25
N ARG A 558 -24.72 9.52 -18.13
CA ARG A 558 -25.97 9.97 -17.50
C ARG A 558 -26.62 11.11 -18.30
N PRO A 559 -27.96 11.23 -18.29
CA PRO A 559 -28.68 12.38 -18.83
C PRO A 559 -28.21 13.71 -18.23
N THR A 560 -27.86 13.71 -16.93
CA THR A 560 -27.31 14.87 -16.23
C THR A 560 -25.95 15.27 -16.80
N THR A 561 -25.04 14.32 -17.05
CA THR A 561 -23.74 14.58 -17.69
C THR A 561 -23.94 15.18 -19.07
N ALA A 562 -24.78 14.58 -19.92
CA ALA A 562 -25.08 15.09 -21.25
C ALA A 562 -25.61 16.54 -21.21
N LYS A 563 -26.49 16.84 -20.25
CA LYS A 563 -26.99 18.20 -20.01
C LYS A 563 -25.87 19.16 -19.61
N ILE A 564 -24.99 18.76 -18.70
CA ILE A 564 -23.88 19.60 -18.22
C ILE A 564 -22.91 19.93 -19.35
N LEU A 565 -22.54 18.93 -20.15
CA LEU A 565 -21.66 19.12 -21.32
C LEU A 565 -22.30 20.08 -22.33
N LYS A 566 -23.61 19.95 -22.57
CA LYS A 566 -24.36 20.88 -23.42
C LYS A 566 -24.30 22.32 -22.90
N GLU A 567 -24.67 22.54 -21.64
CA GLU A 567 -24.66 23.87 -21.01
C GLU A 567 -23.26 24.49 -21.04
N PHE A 568 -22.22 23.69 -20.79
CA PHE A 568 -20.83 24.14 -20.84
C PHE A 568 -20.41 24.59 -22.25
N MET A 569 -20.73 23.81 -23.28
CA MET A 569 -20.46 24.18 -24.67
C MET A 569 -21.26 25.40 -25.13
N GLU A 570 -22.53 25.52 -24.72
CA GLU A 570 -23.36 26.70 -25.02
C GLU A 570 -22.80 27.99 -24.40
N ALA A 571 -22.17 27.87 -23.22
CA ALA A 571 -21.48 28.98 -22.58
C ALA A 571 -20.13 29.34 -23.25
N GLY A 572 -19.62 28.49 -24.15
CA GLY A 572 -18.35 28.67 -24.86
C GLY A 572 -17.19 27.81 -24.33
N GLY A 573 -17.48 26.82 -23.49
CA GLY A 573 -16.51 25.81 -23.04
C GLY A 573 -16.13 24.81 -24.14
N SER A 574 -15.04 24.07 -23.93
CA SER A 574 -14.52 23.08 -24.87
C SER A 574 -14.68 21.65 -24.37
N VAL A 575 -15.28 20.79 -25.18
CA VAL A 575 -15.40 19.35 -24.92
C VAL A 575 -14.69 18.58 -26.03
N VAL A 576 -13.68 17.80 -25.67
CA VAL A 576 -12.93 16.93 -26.56
C VAL A 576 -13.54 15.54 -26.52
N PHE A 577 -14.09 15.09 -27.64
CA PHE A 577 -14.52 13.71 -27.83
C PHE A 577 -13.41 12.95 -28.52
N ALA A 578 -12.75 12.02 -27.81
CA ALA A 578 -11.60 11.28 -28.31
C ALA A 578 -11.95 9.81 -28.54
N GLY A 579 -11.85 9.38 -29.81
CA GLY A 579 -12.26 8.04 -30.24
C GLY A 579 -13.75 7.95 -30.53
N ASP A 580 -14.34 6.79 -30.21
CA ASP A 580 -15.76 6.54 -30.44
C ASP A 580 -16.64 7.37 -29.49
N LEU A 581 -17.74 7.92 -30.02
CA LEU A 581 -18.74 8.61 -29.22
C LEU A 581 -19.52 7.60 -28.37
N PRO A 582 -19.96 7.98 -27.16
CA PRO A 582 -20.90 7.18 -26.39
C PRO A 582 -22.14 6.89 -27.23
N ALA A 583 -22.59 5.62 -27.24
CA ALA A 583 -23.75 5.19 -28.00
C ALA A 583 -25.04 5.21 -27.16
N TYR A 584 -24.92 5.35 -25.85
CA TYR A 584 -26.02 5.18 -24.90
C TYR A 584 -26.14 6.35 -23.92
N ILE A 585 -27.37 6.57 -23.43
CA ILE A 585 -27.71 7.37 -22.25
C ILE A 585 -28.43 6.43 -21.26
N ASP A 586 -27.91 6.27 -20.05
CA ASP A 586 -28.39 5.27 -19.06
C ASP A 586 -28.60 3.87 -19.68
N ALA A 587 -27.62 3.41 -20.46
CA ALA A 587 -27.64 2.13 -21.20
C ALA A 587 -28.82 1.99 -22.20
N GLN A 588 -29.41 3.09 -22.65
CA GLN A 588 -30.41 3.13 -23.71
C GLN A 588 -29.83 3.83 -24.94
N GLU A 589 -30.01 3.26 -26.13
CA GLU A 589 -29.51 3.85 -27.38
C GLU A 589 -30.02 5.29 -27.52
N SER A 590 -29.13 6.20 -27.90
CA SER A 590 -29.47 7.61 -28.00
C SER A 590 -28.66 8.32 -29.07
N THR A 591 -29.29 9.26 -29.78
CA THR A 591 -28.62 10.18 -30.70
C THR A 591 -28.01 11.38 -29.99
N LEU A 592 -28.30 11.58 -28.69
CA LEU A 592 -27.87 12.76 -27.96
C LEU A 592 -26.34 12.96 -27.94
N PRO A 593 -25.49 11.93 -27.74
CA PRO A 593 -24.04 12.12 -27.84
C PRO A 593 -23.56 12.59 -29.23
N ASP A 594 -24.19 12.10 -30.31
CA ASP A 594 -23.92 12.56 -31.69
C ASP A 594 -24.43 13.99 -31.93
N GLU A 595 -25.49 14.41 -31.27
CA GLU A 595 -25.95 15.81 -31.29
C GLU A 595 -24.96 16.72 -30.54
N LEU A 596 -24.45 16.29 -29.38
CA LEU A 596 -23.45 17.03 -28.60
C LEU A 596 -22.14 17.19 -29.37
N SER A 597 -21.68 16.16 -30.06
CA SER A 597 -20.42 16.17 -30.82
C SER A 597 -20.42 17.16 -32.00
N LYS A 598 -21.59 17.64 -32.44
CA LYS A 598 -21.77 18.61 -33.52
C LYS A 598 -21.90 20.06 -33.03
N MET A 599 -21.90 20.29 -31.72
CA MET A 599 -22.00 21.62 -31.15
C MET A 599 -20.70 22.42 -31.37
N ALA A 600 -20.79 23.75 -31.35
CA ALA A 600 -19.64 24.63 -31.62
C ALA A 600 -18.49 24.46 -30.61
N GLY A 601 -18.77 24.05 -29.37
CA GLY A 601 -17.78 23.76 -28.34
C GLY A 601 -17.16 22.36 -28.40
N ALA A 602 -17.64 21.50 -29.30
CA ALA A 602 -17.17 20.13 -29.44
C ALA A 602 -15.93 20.03 -30.36
N VAL A 603 -14.96 19.23 -29.95
CA VAL A 603 -13.74 18.92 -30.70
C VAL A 603 -13.62 17.41 -30.83
N ASN A 604 -13.86 16.88 -32.02
CA ASN A 604 -13.80 15.44 -32.27
C ASN A 604 -12.40 15.06 -32.80
N VAL A 605 -11.76 14.09 -32.15
CA VAL A 605 -10.42 13.62 -32.50
C VAL A 605 -10.34 12.10 -32.45
N ALA A 606 -9.35 11.54 -33.16
CA ALA A 606 -9.03 10.12 -33.02
C ALA A 606 -8.46 9.84 -31.61
N PHE A 607 -8.53 8.59 -31.15
CA PHE A 607 -7.91 8.17 -29.88
C PHE A 607 -6.40 7.94 -30.05
N GLU A 608 -5.71 8.98 -30.54
CA GLU A 608 -4.27 9.01 -30.80
C GLU A 608 -3.62 10.10 -29.96
N GLU A 609 -2.38 9.85 -29.51
CA GLU A 609 -1.67 10.71 -28.57
C GLU A 609 -1.59 12.17 -29.06
N ASP A 610 -1.07 12.39 -30.26
CA ASP A 610 -0.87 13.73 -30.83
C ASP A 610 -2.20 14.48 -30.97
N ASP A 611 -3.27 13.80 -31.38
CA ASP A 611 -4.56 14.44 -31.62
C ASP A 611 -5.20 14.91 -30.30
N ILE A 612 -5.16 14.07 -29.26
CA ILE A 612 -5.66 14.40 -27.93
C ILE A 612 -4.83 15.54 -27.31
N VAL A 613 -3.50 15.41 -27.33
CA VAL A 613 -2.57 16.40 -26.77
C VAL A 613 -2.76 17.76 -27.44
N ASN A 614 -2.83 17.81 -28.78
CA ASN A 614 -3.02 19.05 -29.52
C ASN A 614 -4.41 19.66 -29.29
N ALA A 615 -5.45 18.85 -29.08
CA ALA A 615 -6.78 19.36 -28.76
C ALA A 615 -6.83 20.01 -27.37
N VAL A 616 -6.23 19.34 -26.37
CA VAL A 616 -6.25 19.78 -24.97
C VAL A 616 -5.35 20.99 -24.73
N ARG A 617 -4.12 21.00 -25.28
CA ARG A 617 -3.15 22.10 -25.10
C ARG A 617 -3.62 23.46 -25.62
N LYS A 618 -4.64 23.51 -26.48
CA LYS A 618 -5.20 24.80 -26.96
C LYS A 618 -5.82 25.64 -25.84
N ASN A 619 -6.25 25.02 -24.76
CA ASN A 619 -7.03 25.67 -23.71
C ASN A 619 -6.34 25.67 -22.34
N VAL A 620 -5.14 25.09 -22.20
CA VAL A 620 -4.39 25.10 -20.93
C VAL A 620 -3.91 26.51 -20.61
N SER A 621 -3.98 26.89 -19.34
CA SER A 621 -3.70 28.24 -18.86
C SER A 621 -2.20 28.53 -18.73
N CYS A 622 -1.41 27.53 -18.33
CA CYS A 622 0.04 27.60 -18.21
C CYS A 622 0.63 26.33 -18.83
N ASP A 623 1.61 26.50 -19.71
CA ASP A 623 2.25 25.41 -20.44
C ASP A 623 3.70 25.29 -19.98
N VAL A 624 3.97 24.27 -19.16
CA VAL A 624 5.31 23.85 -18.73
C VAL A 624 5.60 22.55 -19.46
N VAL A 625 6.63 22.56 -20.31
CA VAL A 625 6.99 21.40 -21.12
C VAL A 625 8.35 20.88 -20.69
N ILE A 626 8.41 19.58 -20.42
CA ILE A 626 9.64 18.86 -20.12
C ILE A 626 9.93 17.94 -21.31
N SER A 627 11.18 17.93 -21.80
CA SER A 627 11.55 17.24 -23.03
C SER A 627 11.61 15.70 -22.94
N ASN A 628 11.43 15.12 -21.75
CA ASN A 628 11.59 13.68 -21.51
C ASN A 628 10.37 13.10 -20.77
N LYS A 629 9.73 12.12 -21.39
CA LYS A 629 8.50 11.45 -20.90
C LYS A 629 8.74 10.53 -19.69
N ALA A 630 9.97 10.12 -19.40
CA ALA A 630 10.30 9.34 -18.20
C ALA A 630 10.20 10.18 -16.91
N VAL A 631 10.20 11.51 -17.05
CA VAL A 631 10.00 12.45 -15.97
C VAL A 631 8.52 12.77 -15.86
N LEU A 632 7.91 12.52 -14.70
CA LEU A 632 6.57 13.02 -14.40
C LEU A 632 6.68 14.37 -13.71
N SER A 633 5.66 15.23 -13.87
CA SER A 633 5.64 16.53 -13.22
C SER A 633 4.25 16.99 -12.77
N GLN A 634 4.25 17.93 -11.83
CA GLN A 634 3.06 18.69 -11.44
C GLN A 634 3.44 20.16 -11.28
N VAL A 635 2.56 21.04 -11.78
CA VAL A 635 2.73 22.49 -11.71
C VAL A 635 1.67 23.07 -10.76
N ARG A 636 2.10 23.97 -9.87
CA ARG A 636 1.23 24.62 -8.90
C ARG A 636 1.44 26.12 -8.89
N TYR A 637 0.39 26.88 -8.62
CA TYR A 637 0.47 28.32 -8.39
C TYR A 637 0.09 28.66 -6.95
N ASP A 638 1.03 29.29 -6.24
CA ASP A 638 0.82 29.88 -4.93
C ASP A 638 0.61 31.39 -5.09
N ALA A 639 -0.64 31.81 -4.87
CA ALA A 639 -1.03 33.21 -4.98
C ALA A 639 -0.55 34.06 -3.79
N ASP A 640 -0.39 33.47 -2.61
CA ASP A 640 0.03 34.18 -1.39
C ASP A 640 1.52 34.53 -1.46
N ASN A 641 2.33 33.64 -2.07
CA ASN A 641 3.76 33.84 -2.32
C ASN A 641 4.09 34.31 -3.74
N ASN A 642 3.08 34.50 -4.58
CA ASN A 642 3.20 34.91 -5.98
C ASN A 642 4.27 34.09 -6.75
N SER A 643 4.19 32.76 -6.63
CA SER A 643 5.22 31.84 -7.11
C SER A 643 4.61 30.62 -7.79
N VAL A 644 5.30 30.07 -8.78
CA VAL A 644 4.94 28.82 -9.46
C VAL A 644 5.91 27.73 -9.05
N TYR A 645 5.37 26.58 -8.66
CA TYR A 645 6.13 25.42 -8.27
C TYR A 645 6.06 24.36 -9.35
N VAL A 646 7.22 23.77 -9.69
CA VAL A 646 7.33 22.65 -10.63
C VAL A 646 8.03 21.51 -9.91
N ALA A 647 7.24 20.51 -9.52
CA ALA A 647 7.74 19.26 -8.96
C ALA A 647 7.96 18.26 -10.10
N MET A 648 9.09 17.57 -10.09
CA MET A 648 9.47 16.58 -11.10
C MET A 648 10.10 15.37 -10.45
N ILE A 649 9.82 14.19 -10.99
CA ILE A 649 10.45 12.94 -10.55
C ILE A 649 10.88 12.12 -11.77
N ASN A 650 12.04 11.48 -11.70
CA ASN A 650 12.42 10.42 -12.61
C ASN A 650 11.83 9.11 -12.08
N THR A 651 10.85 8.55 -12.80
CA THR A 651 10.18 7.31 -12.36
C THR A 651 11.02 6.07 -12.62
N ASP A 652 12.07 6.17 -13.44
CA ASP A 652 13.02 5.08 -13.65
C ASP A 652 13.95 4.94 -12.44
N ARG A 653 14.01 3.72 -11.88
CA ARG A 653 14.80 3.39 -10.68
C ARG A 653 16.19 2.87 -10.99
N LYS A 654 16.50 2.63 -12.25
CA LYS A 654 17.77 2.07 -12.72
C LYS A 654 18.55 3.11 -13.50
N ASP A 655 17.87 3.82 -14.38
CA ASP A 655 18.51 4.69 -15.36
C ASP A 655 18.37 6.17 -15.01
N SER A 656 19.51 6.86 -15.07
CA SER A 656 19.56 8.33 -14.97
C SER A 656 19.21 8.93 -16.32
N VAL A 657 18.52 10.07 -16.31
CA VAL A 657 18.13 10.82 -17.52
C VAL A 657 18.93 12.12 -17.61
N ARG A 658 19.49 12.40 -18.78
CA ARG A 658 20.37 13.54 -19.03
C ARG A 658 19.79 14.46 -20.09
N ASP A 659 20.29 15.69 -20.12
CA ASP A 659 19.95 16.69 -21.13
C ASP A 659 18.45 16.98 -21.21
N ILE A 660 17.79 16.94 -20.05
CA ILE A 660 16.41 17.35 -19.91
C ILE A 660 16.33 18.87 -20.03
N GLU A 661 15.30 19.31 -20.74
CA GLU A 661 14.97 20.70 -20.93
C GLU A 661 13.56 20.95 -20.42
N MET A 662 13.44 21.85 -19.42
CA MET A 662 12.15 22.42 -19.03
C MET A 662 12.01 23.79 -19.70
N THR A 663 10.90 23.98 -20.40
CA THR A 663 10.52 25.26 -21.02
C THR A 663 9.21 25.77 -20.44
N VAL A 664 9.16 27.08 -20.23
CA VAL A 664 8.00 27.78 -19.68
C VAL A 664 7.79 29.07 -20.44
N ASN A 665 6.58 29.28 -20.97
CA ASN A 665 6.21 30.58 -21.51
C ASN A 665 5.96 31.56 -20.35
N ILE A 666 6.81 32.57 -20.20
CA ILE A 666 6.75 33.50 -19.05
C ILE A 666 5.41 34.26 -19.03
N SER A 667 4.86 34.58 -20.20
CA SER A 667 3.61 35.33 -20.32
C SER A 667 2.36 34.55 -19.94
N SER A 668 2.44 33.21 -19.87
CA SER A 668 1.32 32.36 -19.42
C SER A 668 1.39 32.04 -17.93
N LEU A 669 2.47 32.41 -17.23
CA LEU A 669 2.57 32.21 -15.80
C LEU A 669 1.56 33.11 -15.06
N PRO A 670 0.79 32.56 -14.11
CA PRO A 670 -0.21 33.32 -13.34
C PRO A 670 0.42 34.26 -12.27
N VAL A 671 1.67 34.68 -12.44
CA VAL A 671 2.43 35.49 -11.47
C VAL A 671 2.12 36.97 -11.67
N ASN A 672 1.68 37.64 -10.60
CA ASN A 672 1.37 39.06 -10.59
C ASN A 672 2.63 39.91 -10.79
N GLY A 673 2.57 40.87 -11.71
CA GLY A 673 3.68 41.78 -12.00
C GLY A 673 4.86 41.12 -12.72
N ILE A 674 4.63 39.97 -13.38
CA ILE A 674 5.68 39.27 -14.10
C ILE A 674 6.25 40.12 -15.25
N ASP A 675 7.57 40.32 -15.20
CA ASP A 675 8.37 40.93 -16.27
C ASP A 675 9.43 39.90 -16.67
N VAL A 676 9.56 39.66 -17.97
CA VAL A 676 10.53 38.72 -18.56
C VAL A 676 11.97 38.95 -18.09
N ASN A 677 12.31 40.16 -17.66
CA ASN A 677 13.66 40.49 -17.17
C ASN A 677 13.87 40.22 -15.67
N ASN A 678 12.81 39.91 -14.91
CA ASN A 678 12.86 39.81 -13.44
C ASN A 678 12.44 38.43 -12.91
N VAL A 679 12.26 37.44 -13.77
CA VAL A 679 11.98 36.05 -13.37
C VAL A 679 13.26 35.38 -12.89
N VAL A 680 13.17 34.67 -11.76
CA VAL A 680 14.25 33.88 -11.19
C VAL A 680 13.78 32.46 -10.88
N VAL A 681 14.72 31.52 -10.83
CA VAL A 681 14.44 30.10 -10.57
C VAL A 681 15.28 29.62 -9.40
N GLU A 682 14.64 29.06 -8.39
CA GLU A 682 15.29 28.38 -7.27
C GLU A 682 15.07 26.88 -7.36
N GLN A 683 16.04 26.09 -6.88
CA GLN A 683 15.85 24.68 -6.59
C GLN A 683 15.75 24.51 -5.08
N TRP A 684 14.67 23.89 -4.63
CA TRP A 684 14.47 23.53 -3.22
C TRP A 684 14.76 22.03 -3.09
N ASP A 685 15.81 21.69 -2.36
CA ASP A 685 16.23 20.30 -2.19
C ASP A 685 15.43 19.66 -1.05
N LEU A 686 14.56 18.71 -1.40
CA LEU A 686 13.64 18.07 -0.44
C LEU A 686 14.39 17.18 0.56
N ALA A 687 15.53 16.61 0.19
CA ALA A 687 16.32 15.73 1.06
C ALA A 687 17.05 16.53 2.15
N THR A 688 17.66 17.65 1.77
CA THR A 688 18.53 18.44 2.66
C THR A 688 17.84 19.68 3.27
N GLY A 689 16.78 20.18 2.64
CA GLY A 689 16.15 21.46 3.01
C GLY A 689 16.92 22.69 2.50
N ILE A 690 18.01 22.51 1.75
CA ILE A 690 18.83 23.60 1.22
C ILE A 690 18.22 24.15 -0.07
N ARG A 691 18.32 25.46 -0.27
CA ARG A 691 17.89 26.15 -1.50
C ARG A 691 19.07 26.63 -2.32
N TYR A 692 18.94 26.55 -3.64
CA TYR A 692 19.96 26.96 -4.60
C TYR A 692 19.37 27.87 -5.67
N LYS A 693 20.15 28.83 -6.16
CA LYS A 693 19.80 29.53 -7.40
C LYS A 693 20.08 28.63 -8.61
N VAL A 694 19.17 28.66 -9.57
CA VAL A 694 19.25 27.85 -10.80
C VAL A 694 19.51 28.78 -11.99
N PRO A 695 20.61 28.56 -12.73
CA PRO A 695 20.83 29.27 -13.99
C PRO A 695 19.72 28.95 -14.99
N CYS A 696 19.09 29.98 -15.54
CA CYS A 696 18.07 29.86 -16.60
C CYS A 696 18.45 30.73 -17.80
N LEU A 697 18.06 30.27 -18.99
CA LEU A 697 18.12 31.05 -20.23
C LEU A 697 16.74 31.63 -20.52
N ILE A 698 16.67 32.92 -20.82
CA ILE A 698 15.43 33.57 -21.26
C ILE A 698 15.64 34.09 -22.68
N THR A 699 14.91 33.53 -23.63
CA THR A 699 14.94 33.93 -25.04
C THR A 699 13.51 34.05 -25.56
N ASP A 700 13.18 35.18 -26.21
CA ASP A 700 11.85 35.43 -26.79
C ASP A 700 10.67 35.21 -25.82
N GLY A 701 10.87 35.50 -24.53
CA GLY A 701 9.85 35.33 -23.49
C GLY A 701 9.66 33.88 -22.99
N ILE A 702 10.50 32.95 -23.45
CA ILE A 702 10.55 31.56 -22.97
C ILE A 702 11.67 31.41 -21.96
N LEU A 703 11.33 30.94 -20.76
CA LEU A 703 12.28 30.50 -19.74
C LEU A 703 12.68 29.06 -20.02
N LYS A 704 13.98 28.79 -20.02
CA LYS A 704 14.58 27.47 -20.25
C LYS A 704 15.54 27.10 -19.11
N VAL A 705 15.37 25.89 -18.59
CA VAL A 705 16.29 25.28 -17.61
C VAL A 705 16.73 23.92 -18.14
N CYS A 706 18.05 23.72 -18.26
CA CYS A 706 18.63 22.44 -18.66
C CYS A 706 19.19 21.73 -17.44
N PHE A 707 18.84 20.45 -17.26
CA PHE A 707 19.28 19.67 -16.12
C PHE A 707 19.34 18.18 -16.41
N ASP A 708 19.91 17.42 -15.48
CA ASP A 708 19.94 15.97 -15.47
C ASP A 708 19.27 15.47 -14.17
N MET A 709 18.77 14.23 -14.17
CA MET A 709 18.21 13.58 -12.99
C MET A 709 18.80 12.18 -12.84
N TYR A 710 19.25 11.85 -11.62
CA TYR A 710 19.61 10.47 -11.29
C TYR A 710 18.38 9.56 -11.34
N SER A 711 18.59 8.25 -11.27
CA SER A 711 17.47 7.30 -11.17
C SER A 711 16.76 7.48 -9.82
N ALA A 712 15.42 7.41 -9.82
CA ALA A 712 14.56 7.71 -8.67
C ALA A 712 14.79 9.09 -8.02
N ALA A 713 15.32 10.07 -8.76
CA ALA A 713 15.55 11.42 -8.25
C ALA A 713 14.31 12.30 -8.40
N ASP A 714 14.21 13.30 -7.53
CA ASP A 714 13.27 14.41 -7.65
C ASP A 714 14.00 15.74 -7.93
N LYS A 715 13.26 16.69 -8.48
CA LYS A 715 13.65 18.10 -8.56
C LYS A 715 12.43 18.97 -8.30
N PHE A 716 12.59 19.93 -7.38
CA PHE A 716 11.56 20.92 -7.08
C PHE A 716 12.06 22.31 -7.44
N TYR A 717 11.46 22.92 -8.45
CA TYR A 717 11.77 24.29 -8.87
C TYR A 717 10.72 25.28 -8.43
N VAL A 718 11.17 26.44 -7.98
CA VAL A 718 10.34 27.60 -7.65
C VAL A 718 10.65 28.72 -8.64
N ILE A 719 9.66 29.08 -9.45
CA ILE A 719 9.71 30.18 -10.42
C ILE A 719 8.98 31.37 -9.79
N THR A 720 9.69 32.48 -9.63
CA THR A 720 9.15 33.68 -8.98
C THR A 720 9.80 34.94 -9.54
N THR A 721 9.41 36.12 -9.05
CA THR A 721 10.07 37.38 -9.39
C THR A 721 11.21 37.68 -8.42
N LYS A 722 12.25 38.40 -8.87
CA LYS A 722 13.35 38.84 -7.99
C LYS A 722 12.86 39.64 -6.78
N ALA A 723 11.82 40.46 -6.94
CA ALA A 723 11.20 41.22 -5.85
C ALA A 723 10.42 40.34 -4.86
N SER A 724 9.94 39.18 -5.30
CA SER A 724 9.35 38.15 -4.44
C SER A 724 10.41 37.25 -3.80
N SER A 725 11.69 37.40 -4.19
CA SER A 725 12.81 36.66 -3.63
C SER A 725 13.98 37.52 -3.15
N ASP A 726 13.73 38.17 -2.01
CA ASP A 726 14.67 39.06 -1.32
C ASP A 726 16.05 38.45 -1.01
N ASP A 727 16.14 37.12 -0.86
CA ASP A 727 17.37 36.40 -0.54
C ASP A 727 18.00 35.67 -1.73
N TYR A 728 17.42 35.74 -2.92
CA TYR A 728 17.89 35.02 -4.11
C TYR A 728 19.37 35.26 -4.43
N ASP A 729 19.82 36.51 -4.36
CA ASP A 729 21.21 36.88 -4.66
C ASP A 729 22.22 36.28 -3.66
N THR A 730 21.75 35.85 -2.48
CA THR A 730 22.57 35.19 -1.44
C THR A 730 22.64 33.68 -1.59
N LEU A 731 21.77 33.07 -2.41
CA LEU A 731 21.74 31.62 -2.62
C LEU A 731 22.98 31.15 -3.39
N ALA A 732 23.49 29.98 -2.99
CA ALA A 732 24.55 29.29 -3.70
C ALA A 732 24.06 28.78 -5.06
N CYS A 733 24.94 28.78 -6.07
CA CYS A 733 24.66 28.17 -7.36
C CYS A 733 24.98 26.68 -7.31
N ARG A 734 24.08 25.82 -7.81
CA ARG A 734 24.31 24.38 -7.94
C ARG A 734 24.36 23.99 -9.41
N SER A 735 25.32 23.15 -9.79
CA SER A 735 25.34 22.54 -11.12
C SER A 735 24.05 21.76 -11.33
N GLN A 736 23.45 21.92 -12.50
CA GLN A 736 22.24 21.20 -12.88
C GLN A 736 22.54 19.94 -13.69
N LYS A 737 23.82 19.69 -13.98
CA LYS A 737 24.31 18.56 -14.75
C LYS A 737 24.99 17.54 -13.86
N ILE A 738 24.85 16.27 -14.24
CA ILE A 738 25.61 15.16 -13.63
C ILE A 738 27.02 15.24 -14.22
N GLU A 739 27.91 15.90 -13.49
CA GLU A 739 29.30 16.09 -13.88
C GLU A 739 30.21 15.25 -12.97
N SER A 740 31.20 14.58 -13.57
CA SER A 740 32.38 14.13 -12.83
C SER A 740 33.34 15.32 -12.79
N ILE A 741 33.66 15.76 -11.58
CA ILE A 741 34.42 16.98 -11.33
C ILE A 741 35.93 16.67 -11.26
N GLY A 742 36.31 15.39 -11.18
CA GLY A 742 37.68 14.95 -10.93
C GLY A 742 38.10 13.66 -11.62
N THR A 743 39.33 13.22 -11.32
CA THR A 743 39.84 11.92 -11.75
C THR A 743 39.30 10.83 -10.84
N VAL A 744 38.47 9.94 -11.37
CA VAL A 744 37.96 8.78 -10.62
C VAL A 744 39.01 7.66 -10.62
N SER A 745 39.34 7.15 -9.43
CA SER A 745 40.28 6.04 -9.24
C SER A 745 39.63 4.96 -8.40
N SER A 746 39.51 3.75 -8.93
CA SER A 746 38.96 2.59 -8.19
C SER A 746 39.94 2.10 -7.13
N LEU A 747 39.41 1.65 -5.99
CA LEU A 747 40.19 0.92 -4.99
C LEU A 747 40.42 -0.53 -5.45
N ASP A 748 41.42 -1.20 -4.85
CA ASP A 748 41.74 -2.59 -5.19
C ASP A 748 40.55 -3.53 -4.89
N ALA A 749 40.13 -4.32 -5.88
CA ALA A 749 39.06 -5.31 -5.72
C ALA A 749 39.45 -6.48 -4.78
N GLY A 750 40.74 -6.66 -4.50
CA GLY A 750 41.28 -7.62 -3.54
C GLY A 750 41.47 -7.07 -2.12
N LEU A 751 41.01 -5.84 -1.84
CA LEU A 751 41.18 -5.19 -0.55
C LEU A 751 40.49 -5.98 0.57
N GLU A 752 41.26 -6.31 1.61
CA GLU A 752 40.78 -6.86 2.89
C GLU A 752 40.92 -5.79 3.97
N LEU A 753 39.85 -5.59 4.74
CA LEU A 753 39.66 -4.49 5.67
C LEU A 753 39.31 -5.00 7.06
N ASP A 754 39.73 -4.23 8.06
CA ASP A 754 39.17 -4.32 9.40
C ASP A 754 37.68 -3.96 9.36
N TYR A 755 36.90 -4.55 10.27
CA TYR A 755 35.47 -4.31 10.33
C TYR A 755 34.91 -4.34 11.75
N LYS A 756 33.70 -3.81 11.89
CA LYS A 756 32.90 -3.84 13.12
C LYS A 756 31.51 -4.35 12.81
N LEU A 757 30.98 -5.20 13.69
CA LEU A 757 29.58 -5.62 13.67
C LEU A 757 28.82 -4.87 14.78
N SER A 758 27.64 -4.33 14.47
CA SER A 758 26.78 -3.68 15.46
C SER A 758 26.03 -4.67 16.35
N GLU A 759 25.92 -5.92 15.92
CA GLU A 759 25.20 -7.00 16.61
C GLU A 759 26.07 -8.27 16.59
N ASN A 760 25.81 -9.21 17.49
CA ASN A 760 26.40 -10.54 17.39
C ASN A 760 25.93 -11.24 16.10
N ASN A 761 26.75 -12.16 15.57
CA ASN A 761 26.33 -12.97 14.44
C ASN A 761 25.29 -14.02 14.86
N VAL A 762 24.56 -14.56 13.87
CA VAL A 762 23.45 -15.49 14.09
C VAL A 762 23.59 -16.75 13.25
N CYS A 763 23.22 -17.90 13.83
CA CYS A 763 22.98 -19.15 13.11
C CYS A 763 21.50 -19.51 13.21
N VAL A 764 20.81 -19.57 12.07
CA VAL A 764 19.40 -19.94 12.00
C VAL A 764 19.23 -21.45 12.14
N LEU A 765 18.27 -21.87 12.97
CA LEU A 765 17.87 -23.25 13.18
C LEU A 765 16.38 -23.40 12.84
N ASP A 766 16.06 -23.61 11.57
CA ASP A 766 14.69 -23.73 11.06
C ASP A 766 14.31 -25.17 10.68
N MET A 767 15.28 -26.07 10.53
CA MET A 767 15.05 -27.50 10.31
C MET A 767 15.01 -28.26 11.64
N CYS A 768 13.94 -29.03 11.87
CA CYS A 768 13.76 -29.83 13.09
C CYS A 768 13.20 -31.23 12.83
N GLU A 769 13.55 -32.14 13.74
CA GLU A 769 12.84 -33.41 13.95
C GLU A 769 11.85 -33.25 15.11
N CYS A 770 10.65 -33.78 14.94
CA CYS A 770 9.56 -33.68 15.90
C CYS A 770 9.04 -35.07 16.29
N ASP A 771 8.93 -35.32 17.58
CA ASP A 771 8.14 -36.42 18.14
C ASP A 771 6.89 -35.84 18.80
N PHE A 772 5.72 -36.29 18.37
CA PHE A 772 4.42 -35.90 18.91
C PHE A 772 3.61 -37.15 19.22
N ASP A 773 3.50 -37.48 20.52
CA ASP A 773 2.84 -38.70 21.01
C ASP A 773 3.24 -39.98 20.24
N GLY A 774 4.54 -40.12 19.91
CA GLY A 774 5.09 -41.26 19.18
C GLY A 774 4.90 -41.25 17.66
N GLN A 775 4.34 -40.17 17.09
CA GLN A 775 4.44 -39.86 15.66
C GLN A 775 5.70 -39.03 15.39
N HIS A 776 6.38 -39.35 14.29
CA HIS A 776 7.63 -38.69 13.93
C HIS A 776 7.46 -37.85 12.66
N PHE A 777 7.82 -36.57 12.75
CA PHE A 777 7.78 -35.59 11.67
C PHE A 777 9.17 -34.97 11.49
N VAL A 778 9.55 -34.67 10.24
CA VAL A 778 10.85 -34.06 9.93
C VAL A 778 10.67 -33.02 8.84
N GLY A 779 11.26 -31.85 9.02
CA GLY A 779 11.25 -30.79 8.01
C GLY A 779 11.56 -29.41 8.59
N GLU A 780 11.29 -28.39 7.80
CA GLU A 780 11.27 -27.00 8.26
C GLU A 780 10.14 -26.81 9.30
N ALA A 781 10.38 -25.99 10.32
CA ALA A 781 9.55 -25.83 11.50
C ALA A 781 8.07 -25.53 11.19
N LEU A 782 7.76 -24.63 10.26
CA LEU A 782 6.37 -24.31 9.88
C LEU A 782 5.71 -25.46 9.12
N LYS A 783 6.46 -26.23 8.33
CA LYS A 783 5.94 -27.46 7.71
C LYS A 783 5.64 -28.53 8.75
N VAL A 784 6.50 -28.68 9.75
CA VAL A 784 6.26 -29.58 10.89
C VAL A 784 5.01 -29.15 11.67
N ASP A 785 4.82 -27.85 11.93
CA ASP A 785 3.59 -27.30 12.53
C ASP A 785 2.33 -27.73 11.77
N ARG A 786 2.34 -27.57 10.44
CA ARG A 786 1.22 -27.97 9.58
C ARG A 786 0.96 -29.47 9.63
N GLN A 787 2.00 -30.29 9.67
CA GLN A 787 1.87 -31.74 9.78
C GLN A 787 1.26 -32.17 11.12
N VAL A 788 1.72 -31.59 12.24
CA VAL A 788 1.18 -31.86 13.58
C VAL A 788 -0.29 -31.43 13.66
N ARG A 789 -0.62 -30.22 13.20
CA ARG A 789 -2.00 -29.68 13.21
C ARG A 789 -2.95 -30.52 12.34
N ALA A 790 -2.50 -30.92 11.15
CA ALA A 790 -3.27 -31.80 10.27
C ALA A 790 -3.49 -33.19 10.90
N HIS A 791 -2.51 -33.73 11.63
CA HIS A 791 -2.62 -35.02 12.30
C HIS A 791 -3.74 -35.06 13.36
N ILE A 792 -3.91 -33.97 14.12
CA ILE A 792 -4.95 -33.84 15.16
C ILE A 792 -6.26 -33.21 14.67
N GLY A 793 -6.32 -32.81 13.39
CA GLY A 793 -7.54 -32.28 12.77
C GLY A 793 -7.89 -30.84 13.16
N ILE A 794 -6.89 -29.99 13.43
CA ILE A 794 -7.09 -28.55 13.63
C ILE A 794 -6.51 -27.74 12.47
N GLU A 795 -6.96 -26.49 12.35
CA GLU A 795 -6.56 -25.55 11.32
C GLU A 795 -5.04 -25.25 11.36
N SER A 796 -4.46 -25.03 10.18
CA SER A 796 -3.10 -24.50 10.06
C SER A 796 -3.06 -23.03 10.50
N ARG A 797 -1.91 -22.59 11.02
CA ARG A 797 -1.66 -21.16 11.26
C ARG A 797 -1.54 -20.39 9.94
N GLY A 798 -1.92 -19.11 9.98
CA GLY A 798 -1.92 -18.18 8.86
C GLY A 798 -2.68 -16.89 9.22
N GLY A 799 -2.72 -15.91 8.31
CA GLY A 799 -3.41 -14.63 8.54
C GLY A 799 -4.89 -14.76 8.93
N GLU A 800 -5.57 -15.80 8.44
CA GLU A 800 -6.99 -16.07 8.69
C GLU A 800 -7.24 -17.01 9.90
N MET A 801 -6.22 -17.33 10.70
CA MET A 801 -6.39 -18.22 11.85
C MET A 801 -7.32 -17.61 12.92
N LEU A 802 -7.85 -18.42 13.83
CA LEU A 802 -8.54 -17.86 15.00
C LEU A 802 -7.57 -16.97 15.79
N GLN A 803 -8.01 -15.78 16.19
CA GLN A 803 -7.13 -14.89 16.94
C GLN A 803 -6.73 -15.51 18.29
N PRO A 804 -5.49 -15.32 18.76
CA PRO A 804 -5.06 -15.85 20.05
C PRO A 804 -5.93 -15.39 21.22
N TRP A 805 -6.41 -14.16 21.23
CA TRP A 805 -7.34 -13.67 22.27
C TRP A 805 -8.64 -14.49 22.30
N PHE A 806 -9.18 -14.84 21.12
CA PHE A 806 -10.40 -15.64 21.00
C PHE A 806 -10.14 -17.10 21.40
N THR A 807 -9.02 -17.67 20.95
CA THR A 807 -8.65 -19.05 21.32
C THR A 807 -8.37 -19.19 22.82
N LYS A 808 -7.68 -18.24 23.46
CA LYS A 808 -7.41 -18.21 24.91
C LYS A 808 -8.70 -18.29 25.74
N LEU A 809 -9.77 -17.63 25.27
CA LEU A 809 -11.07 -17.65 25.93
C LEU A 809 -11.87 -18.94 25.68
N ASN A 810 -11.80 -19.48 24.46
CA ASN A 810 -12.73 -20.51 23.98
C ASN A 810 -12.12 -21.91 23.77
N CYS A 811 -10.79 -22.03 23.74
CA CYS A 811 -10.06 -23.28 23.43
C CYS A 811 -9.05 -23.59 24.54
N LYS A 812 -9.22 -24.70 25.26
CA LYS A 812 -8.36 -25.08 26.40
C LYS A 812 -7.76 -26.48 26.31
N ASP A 813 -7.97 -27.16 25.20
CA ASP A 813 -7.53 -28.53 25.01
C ASP A 813 -6.01 -28.62 24.90
N VAL A 814 -5.46 -29.67 25.53
CA VAL A 814 -4.08 -30.12 25.38
C VAL A 814 -4.11 -31.38 24.52
N TYR A 815 -3.41 -31.37 23.38
CA TYR A 815 -3.52 -32.40 22.35
C TYR A 815 -2.49 -33.52 22.47
N GLY A 816 -1.37 -33.28 23.15
CA GLY A 816 -0.28 -34.25 23.31
C GLY A 816 1.03 -33.59 23.72
N ASP A 817 2.07 -34.37 24.00
CA ASP A 817 3.41 -33.86 24.30
C ASP A 817 4.25 -33.77 23.01
N LEU A 818 4.93 -32.64 22.83
CA LEU A 818 5.74 -32.32 21.67
C LEU A 818 7.22 -32.22 22.07
N VAL A 819 8.10 -32.88 21.32
CA VAL A 819 9.56 -32.76 21.44
C VAL A 819 10.16 -32.39 20.08
N LEU A 820 10.81 -31.24 20.01
CA LEU A 820 11.49 -30.72 18.81
C LEU A 820 13.00 -30.80 19.00
N ASN A 821 13.73 -31.28 17.99
CA ASN A 821 15.19 -31.36 17.98
C ASN A 821 15.75 -30.58 16.78
N TYR A 822 16.59 -29.58 17.06
CA TYR A 822 17.24 -28.72 16.07
C TYR A 822 18.74 -29.02 16.06
N GLU A 823 19.24 -29.50 14.92
CA GLU A 823 20.65 -29.91 14.75
C GLU A 823 21.51 -28.77 14.18
N PHE A 824 22.75 -28.67 14.66
CA PHE A 824 23.80 -27.84 14.05
C PHE A 824 25.20 -28.44 14.27
N TYR A 825 26.19 -27.93 13.56
CA TYR A 825 27.59 -28.40 13.63
C TYR A 825 28.51 -27.30 14.16
N CYS A 826 29.67 -27.68 14.70
CA CYS A 826 30.67 -26.76 15.22
C CYS A 826 32.09 -27.26 14.93
N ASP A 827 32.86 -26.48 14.19
CA ASP A 827 34.28 -26.77 13.92
C ASP A 827 35.19 -26.07 14.93
N GLU A 828 34.81 -24.85 15.31
CA GLU A 828 35.45 -24.05 16.34
C GLU A 828 34.43 -23.67 17.41
N VAL A 829 34.71 -24.04 18.65
CA VAL A 829 33.82 -23.74 19.78
C VAL A 829 33.96 -22.25 20.10
N PRO A 830 32.87 -21.47 20.10
CA PRO A 830 32.93 -20.04 20.38
C PRO A 830 33.57 -19.76 21.75
N ALA A 831 34.50 -18.80 21.78
CA ALA A 831 35.17 -18.41 23.02
C ALA A 831 34.30 -17.47 23.89
N GLY A 832 33.42 -16.69 23.23
CA GLY A 832 32.50 -15.76 23.87
C GLY A 832 31.18 -16.42 24.32
N PRO A 833 30.30 -15.66 24.98
CA PRO A 833 28.97 -16.14 25.34
C PRO A 833 28.13 -16.46 24.10
N VAL A 834 27.35 -17.53 24.16
CA VAL A 834 26.41 -17.93 23.13
C VAL A 834 25.03 -18.11 23.75
N PHE A 835 24.00 -17.72 23.02
CA PHE A 835 22.62 -17.80 23.46
C PHE A 835 21.77 -18.56 22.44
N VAL A 836 20.75 -19.27 22.91
CA VAL A 836 19.58 -19.62 22.08
C VAL A 836 18.56 -18.50 22.27
N ALA A 837 18.22 -17.79 21.21
CA ALA A 837 17.08 -16.89 21.19
C ALA A 837 15.85 -17.68 20.70
N ALA A 838 14.79 -17.68 21.52
CA ALA A 838 13.59 -18.47 21.31
C ALA A 838 12.34 -17.69 21.72
N GLU A 839 11.20 -18.03 21.11
CA GLU A 839 9.90 -17.43 21.43
C GLU A 839 9.26 -18.06 22.64
N ARG A 840 8.74 -17.22 23.54
CA ARG A 840 8.01 -17.63 24.76
C ARG A 840 8.67 -18.81 25.49
N PRO A 841 9.99 -18.78 25.79
CA PRO A 841 10.64 -19.93 26.36
C PRO A 841 10.16 -20.29 27.77
N GLU A 842 9.40 -19.41 28.42
CA GLU A 842 8.62 -19.72 29.62
C GLU A 842 7.59 -20.85 29.42
N ASN A 843 7.16 -21.11 28.18
CA ASN A 843 6.20 -22.17 27.84
C ASN A 843 6.87 -23.48 27.43
N PHE A 844 8.20 -23.52 27.32
CA PHE A 844 8.96 -24.66 26.81
C PHE A 844 10.09 -25.07 27.77
N GLU A 845 10.45 -26.35 27.77
CA GLU A 845 11.71 -26.78 28.36
C GLU A 845 12.80 -26.91 27.28
N TYR A 846 13.86 -26.12 27.40
CA TYR A 846 15.00 -26.17 26.49
C TYR A 846 16.20 -26.91 27.08
N SER A 847 16.92 -27.63 26.22
CA SER A 847 18.24 -28.18 26.53
C SER A 847 19.15 -28.20 25.31
N ILE A 848 20.46 -28.20 25.52
CA ILE A 848 21.46 -28.42 24.48
C ILE A 848 22.30 -29.63 24.84
N ASN A 849 22.38 -30.63 23.96
CA ASN A 849 23.08 -31.88 24.21
C ASN A 849 22.69 -32.54 25.55
N GLY A 850 21.41 -32.40 25.95
CA GLY A 850 20.87 -32.88 27.23
C GLY A 850 21.12 -31.99 28.46
N ILE A 851 21.85 -30.87 28.32
CA ILE A 851 22.07 -29.88 29.38
C ILE A 851 20.92 -28.86 29.34
N LYS A 852 20.13 -28.79 30.42
CA LYS A 852 19.00 -27.86 30.53
C LYS A 852 19.47 -26.40 30.44
N LEU A 853 18.74 -25.59 29.69
CA LEU A 853 18.93 -24.14 29.58
C LEU A 853 17.93 -23.43 30.49
N GLU A 854 18.37 -22.32 31.09
CA GLU A 854 17.53 -21.49 31.95
C GLU A 854 17.48 -20.07 31.39
N ASN A 855 16.28 -19.48 31.37
CA ASN A 855 16.14 -18.05 31.19
C ASN A 855 16.47 -17.36 32.52
N LYS A 856 17.58 -16.60 32.54
CA LYS A 856 18.02 -15.89 33.75
C LYS A 856 17.35 -14.53 33.93
N ASP A 857 16.87 -13.93 32.84
CA ASP A 857 16.22 -12.62 32.82
C ASP A 857 15.19 -12.58 31.69
N SER A 858 13.90 -12.58 32.04
CA SER A 858 12.80 -12.51 31.08
C SER A 858 12.75 -11.20 30.28
N ASN A 859 13.49 -10.18 30.70
CA ASN A 859 13.61 -8.91 29.99
C ASN A 859 14.81 -8.86 29.04
N ASP A 860 15.68 -9.88 29.05
CA ASP A 860 16.82 -9.96 28.15
C ASP A 860 16.42 -10.65 26.83
N PHE A 861 16.20 -9.84 25.80
CA PHE A 861 15.75 -10.30 24.49
C PHE A 861 16.74 -9.96 23.37
N TRP A 862 16.59 -10.59 22.21
CA TRP A 862 17.36 -10.33 21.00
C TRP A 862 16.46 -9.74 19.91
N ILE A 863 16.74 -8.51 19.47
CA ILE A 863 16.02 -7.73 18.45
C ILE A 863 14.59 -7.33 18.82
N ASP A 864 13.77 -8.29 19.26
CA ASP A 864 12.36 -8.12 19.56
C ASP A 864 12.00 -8.80 20.88
N ILE A 865 11.04 -8.24 21.61
CA ILE A 865 10.60 -8.72 22.92
C ILE A 865 10.13 -10.18 22.92
N ALA A 866 9.72 -10.72 21.77
CA ALA A 866 9.32 -12.11 21.62
C ALA A 866 10.50 -13.10 21.78
N PHE A 867 11.73 -12.71 21.42
CA PHE A 867 12.89 -13.60 21.39
C PHE A 867 13.74 -13.48 22.65
N LYS A 868 13.42 -14.24 23.70
CA LYS A 868 14.20 -14.21 24.94
C LYS A 868 15.49 -15.01 24.80
N LYS A 869 16.57 -14.55 25.42
CA LYS A 869 17.88 -15.20 25.35
C LYS A 869 18.06 -16.24 26.45
N LEU A 870 18.37 -17.46 26.03
CA LEU A 870 18.75 -18.58 26.89
C LEU A 870 20.27 -18.78 26.81
N TYR A 871 20.97 -18.51 27.91
CA TYR A 871 22.43 -18.64 27.95
C TYR A 871 22.86 -20.10 27.81
N ILE A 872 23.78 -20.38 26.88
CA ILE A 872 24.40 -21.70 26.72
C ILE A 872 25.63 -21.80 27.64
N PRO A 873 25.65 -22.75 28.60
CA PRO A 873 26.79 -22.93 29.49
C PRO A 873 28.09 -23.27 28.74
N ALA A 874 29.22 -22.76 29.23
CA ALA A 874 30.53 -23.10 28.69
C ALA A 874 30.75 -24.63 28.69
N GLY A 875 31.22 -25.16 27.56
CA GLY A 875 31.44 -26.59 27.35
C GLY A 875 30.19 -27.39 26.97
N ALA A 876 29.00 -26.77 26.89
CA ALA A 876 27.80 -27.44 26.41
C ALA A 876 27.78 -27.61 24.88
N ILE A 877 28.41 -26.69 24.14
CA ILE A 877 28.70 -26.85 22.71
C ILE A 877 29.98 -27.67 22.57
N VAL A 878 29.93 -28.72 21.74
CA VAL A 878 31.07 -29.60 21.44
C VAL A 878 31.42 -29.54 19.96
N LYS A 879 32.65 -29.91 19.60
CA LYS A 879 33.02 -30.05 18.18
C LYS A 879 32.18 -31.15 17.50
N GLY A 880 31.80 -30.93 16.25
CA GLY A 880 30.92 -31.81 15.49
C GLY A 880 29.45 -31.50 15.75
N ARG A 881 28.63 -32.55 15.87
CA ARG A 881 27.17 -32.46 15.94
C ARG A 881 26.69 -31.99 17.32
N ASN A 882 25.78 -31.03 17.33
CA ASN A 882 25.08 -30.51 18.50
C ASN A 882 23.57 -30.48 18.25
N VAL A 883 22.77 -30.62 19.32
CA VAL A 883 21.30 -30.60 19.23
C VAL A 883 20.72 -29.70 20.31
N VAL A 884 19.87 -28.76 19.91
CA VAL A 884 18.97 -28.03 20.81
C VAL A 884 17.62 -28.74 20.83
N THR A 885 17.14 -29.12 22.00
CA THR A 885 15.86 -29.79 22.19
C THR A 885 14.88 -28.84 22.89
N ALA A 886 13.67 -28.71 22.36
CA ALA A 886 12.56 -27.98 22.97
C ALA A 886 11.40 -28.94 23.28
N LYS A 887 10.80 -28.83 24.47
CA LYS A 887 9.66 -29.67 24.88
C LYS A 887 8.49 -28.84 25.39
N VAL A 888 7.27 -29.22 25.02
CA VAL A 888 6.04 -28.54 25.45
C VAL A 888 4.84 -29.48 25.39
N SER A 889 3.82 -29.26 26.20
CA SER A 889 2.49 -29.86 25.98
C SER A 889 1.73 -29.03 24.96
N PHE A 890 1.46 -29.61 23.79
CA PHE A 890 0.92 -28.91 22.64
C PHE A 890 -0.54 -28.51 22.85
N MET A 891 -0.83 -27.23 22.62
CA MET A 891 -2.17 -26.63 22.62
C MET A 891 -2.41 -25.96 21.26
N ARG A 892 -3.67 -25.58 20.97
CA ARG A 892 -4.02 -24.87 19.73
C ARG A 892 -3.17 -23.59 19.53
N ALA A 893 -2.84 -22.90 20.62
CA ALA A 893 -2.03 -21.67 20.63
C ALA A 893 -0.51 -21.90 20.62
N THR A 894 -0.03 -23.15 20.66
CA THR A 894 1.42 -23.44 20.63
C THR A 894 2.01 -23.10 19.27
N ASN A 895 3.12 -22.35 19.29
CA ASN A 895 3.89 -21.97 18.11
C ASN A 895 5.10 -22.91 17.95
N ILE A 896 5.20 -23.61 16.81
CA ILE A 896 6.42 -24.30 16.38
C ILE A 896 7.16 -23.36 15.42
N GLU A 897 8.35 -22.93 15.80
CA GLU A 897 9.09 -21.86 15.13
C GLU A 897 10.58 -22.20 14.99
N SER A 898 11.31 -21.43 14.20
CA SER A 898 12.77 -21.49 14.13
C SER A 898 13.40 -21.02 15.46
N LEU A 899 14.59 -21.53 15.77
CA LEU A 899 15.45 -21.04 16.85
C LEU A 899 16.66 -20.31 16.27
N TYR A 900 17.28 -19.44 17.07
CA TYR A 900 18.45 -18.67 16.64
C TYR A 900 19.59 -18.84 17.64
N LEU A 901 20.77 -19.26 17.19
CA LEU A 901 21.97 -19.14 18.00
C LEU A 901 22.58 -17.77 17.77
N VAL A 902 22.93 -17.06 18.84
CA VAL A 902 23.46 -15.69 18.78
C VAL A 902 24.77 -15.62 19.57
N GLY A 903 25.83 -15.08 18.96
CA GLY A 903 27.15 -14.92 19.62
C GLY A 903 28.28 -14.51 18.66
N ASP A 904 29.50 -14.48 19.19
CA ASP A 904 30.71 -14.10 18.45
C ASP A 904 31.32 -15.32 17.73
N PHE A 905 30.73 -15.70 16.61
CA PHE A 905 31.16 -16.81 15.76
C PHE A 905 30.86 -16.56 14.27
N GLY A 906 31.56 -17.25 13.38
CA GLY A 906 31.18 -17.39 11.97
C GLY A 906 30.20 -18.54 11.76
N VAL A 907 29.50 -18.55 10.62
CA VAL A 907 28.62 -19.64 10.19
C VAL A 907 28.93 -20.02 8.76
N HIS A 908 29.36 -21.25 8.56
CA HIS A 908 29.49 -21.85 7.24
C HIS A 908 28.22 -22.63 6.87
N VAL A 909 27.73 -22.44 5.64
CA VAL A 909 26.52 -23.10 5.13
C VAL A 909 26.88 -23.98 3.94
N GLU A 910 26.52 -25.27 4.03
CA GLU A 910 26.61 -26.24 2.93
C GLU A 910 25.22 -26.87 2.76
N GLY A 911 24.46 -26.41 1.74
CA GLY A 911 23.05 -26.75 1.61
C GLY A 911 22.22 -26.16 2.76
N ASN A 912 21.59 -27.01 3.58
CA ASN A 912 20.95 -26.63 4.84
C ASN A 912 21.75 -27.01 6.08
N LYS A 913 23.00 -27.46 5.94
CA LYS A 913 23.89 -27.75 7.06
C LYS A 913 24.58 -26.47 7.51
N ARG A 914 24.47 -26.15 8.81
CA ARG A 914 25.02 -24.95 9.46
C ARG A 914 26.16 -25.37 10.36
N THR A 915 27.34 -24.78 10.18
CA THR A 915 28.54 -25.11 10.96
C THR A 915 29.12 -23.83 11.58
N LEU A 916 29.24 -23.79 12.91
CA LEU A 916 29.87 -22.68 13.61
C LEU A 916 31.40 -22.69 13.38
N THR A 917 31.93 -21.54 12.98
CA THR A 917 33.35 -21.28 12.69
C THR A 917 33.85 -20.06 13.49
N ALA A 918 35.13 -19.70 13.36
CA ALA A 918 35.62 -18.43 13.87
C ALA A 918 35.06 -17.26 13.06
N LEU A 919 34.90 -16.09 13.69
CA LEU A 919 34.67 -14.86 12.94
C LEU A 919 35.83 -14.58 11.98
N PRO A 920 35.57 -14.02 10.79
CA PRO A 920 36.63 -13.65 9.86
C PRO A 920 37.53 -12.58 10.50
N ALA A 921 38.84 -12.67 10.28
CA ALA A 921 39.78 -11.67 10.80
C ALA A 921 39.68 -10.34 10.03
N LEU A 922 39.44 -10.42 8.72
CA LEU A 922 39.25 -9.31 7.80
C LEU A 922 38.10 -9.65 6.84
N VAL A 923 37.46 -8.62 6.29
CA VAL A 923 36.42 -8.76 5.26
C VAL A 923 36.77 -7.92 4.04
N GLY A 924 36.28 -8.33 2.87
CA GLY A 924 36.46 -7.60 1.62
C GLY A 924 35.15 -7.07 1.05
N LEU A 925 35.27 -6.38 -0.09
CA LEU A 925 34.15 -5.80 -0.83
C LEU A 925 33.43 -6.86 -1.68
N LYS A 926 32.82 -7.86 -1.02
CA LYS A 926 32.09 -8.97 -1.62
C LYS A 926 30.89 -9.36 -0.75
N ASN A 927 30.10 -10.32 -1.22
CA ASN A 927 28.99 -10.89 -0.44
C ASN A 927 29.50 -11.49 0.88
N LEU A 928 28.85 -11.14 1.99
CA LEU A 928 29.12 -11.58 3.36
C LEU A 928 29.06 -13.10 3.56
N VAL A 929 28.32 -13.83 2.72
CA VAL A 929 28.32 -15.30 2.70
C VAL A 929 29.74 -15.86 2.52
N ASN A 930 30.61 -15.16 1.78
CA ASN A 930 31.99 -15.58 1.53
C ASN A 930 32.91 -15.41 2.76
N TYR A 931 32.41 -14.80 3.83
CA TYR A 931 33.15 -14.51 5.07
C TYR A 931 32.49 -15.18 6.28
N ASP A 932 31.77 -16.29 6.08
CA ASP A 932 31.03 -17.01 7.13
C ASP A 932 30.03 -16.10 7.89
N LEU A 933 29.46 -15.11 7.20
CA LEU A 933 28.40 -14.23 7.71
C LEU A 933 27.09 -14.35 6.89
N PRO A 934 26.60 -15.57 6.54
CA PRO A 934 25.48 -15.75 5.63
C PRO A 934 24.14 -15.21 6.17
N PHE A 935 23.97 -15.25 7.48
CA PHE A 935 22.78 -14.81 8.18
C PHE A 935 22.99 -13.51 8.96
N TYR A 936 24.14 -12.84 8.80
CA TYR A 936 24.38 -11.58 9.50
C TYR A 936 23.40 -10.52 8.99
N THR A 937 22.72 -9.86 9.91
CA THR A 937 21.67 -8.90 9.53
C THR A 937 21.73 -7.58 10.27
N GLY A 938 22.77 -7.31 11.07
CA GLY A 938 22.98 -6.01 11.71
C GLY A 938 23.61 -4.97 10.76
N LYS A 939 24.43 -4.07 11.29
CA LYS A 939 25.24 -3.13 10.51
C LYS A 939 26.69 -3.64 10.45
N ILE A 940 27.31 -3.64 9.28
CA ILE A 940 28.75 -3.93 9.13
C ILE A 940 29.49 -2.67 8.70
N THR A 941 30.48 -2.28 9.48
CA THR A 941 31.31 -1.10 9.21
C THR A 941 32.68 -1.54 8.72
N TYR A 942 33.01 -1.21 7.47
CA TYR A 942 34.32 -1.37 6.86
C TYR A 942 35.21 -0.18 7.25
N VAL A 943 36.39 -0.44 7.82
CA VAL A 943 37.36 0.60 8.16
C VAL A 943 38.39 0.71 7.03
N ILE A 944 38.31 1.79 6.26
CA ILE A 944 39.17 2.05 5.09
C ILE A 944 40.29 3.01 5.51
N PRO A 945 41.55 2.56 5.55
CA PRO A 945 42.64 3.42 6.00
C PRO A 945 42.81 4.65 5.11
N ALA A 946 43.08 5.81 5.72
CA ALA A 946 43.26 7.06 4.98
C ALA A 946 44.40 6.97 3.94
N ASP A 947 45.44 6.20 4.25
CA ASP A 947 46.58 5.95 3.36
C ASP A 947 46.20 5.11 2.13
N VAL A 948 45.22 4.21 2.24
CA VAL A 948 44.69 3.44 1.09
C VAL A 948 43.97 4.39 0.13
N ILE A 949 43.15 5.30 0.66
CA ILE A 949 42.45 6.32 -0.15
C ILE A 949 43.44 7.26 -0.83
N LYS A 950 44.42 7.78 -0.09
CA LYS A 950 45.45 8.68 -0.62
C LYS A 950 46.37 7.99 -1.63
N ALA A 951 46.59 6.69 -1.51
CA ALA A 951 47.34 5.90 -2.48
C ALA A 951 46.57 5.72 -3.80
N ALA A 952 45.25 5.55 -3.74
CA ALA A 952 44.39 5.47 -4.92
C ALA A 952 44.26 6.83 -5.61
N ASN A 953 44.01 7.91 -4.86
CA ASN A 953 44.01 9.28 -5.37
C ASN A 953 44.43 10.26 -4.26
N LYS A 954 45.55 10.96 -4.48
CA LYS A 954 46.11 11.91 -3.49
C LYS A 954 45.22 13.13 -3.25
N ASP A 955 44.41 13.48 -4.24
CA ASP A 955 43.50 14.62 -4.19
C ASP A 955 42.07 14.20 -3.82
N ALA A 956 41.85 12.96 -3.37
CA ALA A 956 40.52 12.40 -3.07
C ALA A 956 39.70 13.29 -2.12
N LYS A 957 38.46 13.56 -2.52
CA LYS A 957 37.45 14.32 -1.77
C LYS A 957 36.12 13.60 -1.66
N VAL A 958 35.80 12.73 -2.62
CA VAL A 958 34.53 12.02 -2.69
C VAL A 958 34.79 10.52 -2.72
N LEU A 959 34.13 9.79 -1.84
CA LEU A 959 34.01 8.34 -1.91
C LEU A 959 32.77 7.99 -2.73
N LYS A 960 32.93 7.14 -3.74
CA LYS A 960 31.85 6.58 -4.56
C LYS A 960 31.70 5.10 -4.27
N ILE A 961 30.45 4.67 -4.12
CA ILE A 961 30.11 3.26 -3.95
C ILE A 961 29.53 2.74 -5.26
N ASP A 962 30.21 1.78 -5.88
CA ASP A 962 29.87 1.33 -7.22
C ASP A 962 28.55 0.53 -7.22
N SER A 963 28.35 -0.34 -6.23
CA SER A 963 27.08 -1.01 -5.93
C SER A 963 27.09 -1.67 -4.54
N PHE A 964 25.91 -1.97 -3.98
CA PHE A 964 25.76 -2.68 -2.71
C PHE A 964 24.44 -3.44 -2.66
N CYS A 965 24.33 -4.37 -1.70
CA CYS A 965 23.07 -5.03 -1.33
C CYS A 965 22.85 -4.88 0.18
N GLY A 966 21.89 -4.05 0.55
CA GLY A 966 21.50 -3.69 1.91
C GLY A 966 20.38 -2.64 1.89
N SER A 967 20.01 -2.11 3.05
CA SER A 967 18.94 -1.12 3.15
C SER A 967 19.39 0.31 2.86
N LEU A 968 20.61 0.67 3.29
CA LEU A 968 21.27 1.96 3.04
C LEU A 968 22.77 1.90 3.40
N LEU A 969 23.50 2.97 3.09
CA LEU A 969 24.90 3.15 3.47
C LEU A 969 25.09 4.37 4.38
N LYS A 970 26.13 4.35 5.21
CA LYS A 970 26.61 5.52 5.97
C LYS A 970 28.11 5.66 5.81
N VAL A 971 28.60 6.90 5.68
CA VAL A 971 30.04 7.20 5.64
C VAL A 971 30.38 8.15 6.79
N ASN A 972 31.40 7.81 7.58
CA ASN A 972 31.88 8.65 8.67
C ASN A 972 33.42 8.63 8.77
N GLY A 973 33.99 9.53 9.58
CA GLY A 973 35.37 9.43 10.03
C GLY A 973 35.49 8.58 11.30
N SER A 974 36.54 7.78 11.39
CA SER A 974 36.79 6.84 12.51
C SER A 974 36.93 7.49 13.90
N ALA A 975 37.14 8.82 13.97
CA ALA A 975 37.18 9.58 15.23
C ALA A 975 36.04 10.59 15.35
N SER A 976 35.11 10.60 14.40
CA SER A 976 33.98 11.54 14.32
C SER A 976 32.74 10.97 15.01
N GLY A 977 31.89 11.84 15.57
CA GLY A 977 30.61 11.45 16.14
C GLY A 977 29.62 10.97 15.08
N GLU A 978 28.57 10.24 15.47
CA GLU A 978 27.55 9.76 14.53
C GLU A 978 26.77 10.90 13.84
N GLU A 979 26.72 12.08 14.45
CA GLU A 979 26.10 13.28 13.90
C GLU A 979 26.80 13.84 12.66
N GLU A 980 28.07 13.48 12.43
CA GLU A 980 28.80 13.83 11.20
C GLU A 980 28.62 12.80 10.08
N ALA A 981 27.97 11.66 10.35
CA ALA A 981 27.81 10.59 9.38
C ALA A 981 26.93 11.04 8.20
N VAL A 982 27.40 10.75 6.99
CA VAL A 982 26.65 10.97 5.75
C VAL A 982 25.79 9.73 5.48
N VAL A 983 24.47 9.87 5.63
CA VAL A 983 23.48 8.83 5.27
C VAL A 983 23.22 8.86 3.76
N ILE A 984 23.28 7.70 3.12
CA ILE A 984 23.10 7.55 1.67
C ILE A 984 22.02 6.48 1.43
N GLY A 985 20.79 6.94 1.18
CA GLY A 985 19.63 6.07 0.96
C GLY A 985 19.27 5.83 -0.52
N TRP A 986 19.76 6.66 -1.44
CA TRP A 986 19.44 6.62 -2.88
C TRP A 986 20.50 7.39 -3.66
N ASP A 987 20.38 7.41 -4.99
CA ASP A 987 21.37 8.03 -5.88
C ASP A 987 21.54 9.55 -5.65
N PRO A 988 22.76 10.08 -5.83
CA PRO A 988 24.00 9.35 -6.11
C PRO A 988 24.59 8.69 -4.86
N TYR A 989 25.16 7.49 -5.00
CA TYR A 989 25.84 6.79 -3.91
C TYR A 989 27.26 7.34 -3.64
N GLU A 990 27.31 8.59 -3.19
CA GLU A 990 28.55 9.36 -3.01
C GLU A 990 28.57 10.10 -1.67
N ALA A 991 29.75 10.21 -1.05
CA ALA A 991 29.97 10.99 0.17
C ALA A 991 31.22 11.87 0.06
N ASN A 992 31.11 13.12 0.50
CA ASN A 992 32.28 13.98 0.67
C ASN A 992 33.04 13.56 1.93
N ILE A 993 34.30 13.14 1.74
CA ILE A 993 35.21 12.64 2.78
C ILE A 993 36.40 13.57 3.02
N GLU A 994 36.48 14.72 2.33
CA GLU A 994 37.62 15.66 2.37
C GLU A 994 37.94 16.06 3.82
N LYS A 995 36.93 16.45 4.60
CA LYS A 995 37.10 16.88 5.98
C LYS A 995 37.62 15.78 6.91
N PHE A 996 37.29 14.51 6.65
CA PHE A 996 37.78 13.38 7.45
C PHE A 996 39.25 13.10 7.12
N LEU A 997 39.60 13.12 5.83
CA LEU A 997 40.98 12.92 5.37
C LEU A 997 41.93 14.05 5.81
N GLU A 998 41.44 15.29 5.89
CA GLU A 998 42.17 16.45 6.42
C GLU A 998 42.51 16.31 7.91
N ARG A 999 41.62 15.67 8.68
CA ARG A 999 41.87 15.33 10.09
C ARG A 999 42.78 14.11 10.27
N GLY A 1000 43.11 13.41 9.18
CA GLY A 1000 43.89 12.19 9.20
C GLY A 1000 43.11 10.97 9.70
N GLU A 1001 41.78 11.03 9.64
CA GLU A 1001 40.91 9.92 10.06
C GLU A 1001 40.80 8.87 8.96
N ASP A 1002 40.76 7.60 9.37
CA ASP A 1002 40.30 6.51 8.51
C ASP A 1002 38.80 6.68 8.22
N ILE A 1003 38.36 6.20 7.06
CA ILE A 1003 36.97 6.30 6.63
C ILE A 1003 36.21 5.05 7.04
N GLU A 1004 35.11 5.23 7.75
CA GLU A 1004 34.19 4.17 8.12
C GLU A 1004 33.00 4.14 7.16
N LEU A 1005 32.91 3.08 6.35
CA LEU A 1005 31.77 2.81 5.48
C LEU A 1005 30.88 1.76 6.16
N THR A 1006 29.69 2.14 6.59
CA THR A 1006 28.72 1.23 7.20
C THR A 1006 27.67 0.81 6.19
N LEU A 1007 27.57 -0.50 5.96
CA LEU A 1007 26.43 -1.13 5.30
C LEU A 1007 25.38 -1.49 6.35
N VAL A 1008 24.18 -0.95 6.19
CA VAL A 1008 23.02 -1.37 6.98
C VAL A 1008 22.39 -2.56 6.25
N CYS A 1009 22.59 -3.78 6.75
CA CYS A 1009 22.08 -4.99 6.10
C CYS A 1009 20.56 -5.09 6.20
N SER A 1010 19.95 -5.86 5.31
CA SER A 1010 18.55 -6.26 5.44
C SER A 1010 18.40 -7.40 6.43
N ARG A 1011 17.19 -7.60 6.97
CA ARG A 1011 16.86 -8.79 7.80
C ARG A 1011 16.47 -10.03 6.98
N ARG A 1012 16.56 -9.96 5.65
CA ARG A 1012 16.03 -10.97 4.70
C ARG A 1012 16.65 -12.36 4.87
N ASN A 1013 17.94 -12.45 5.20
CA ASN A 1013 18.63 -13.72 5.40
C ASN A 1013 18.48 -14.30 6.82
N THR A 1014 17.83 -13.60 7.77
CA THR A 1014 17.51 -14.17 9.09
C THR A 1014 16.03 -14.53 9.22
N TYR A 1015 15.13 -13.62 8.83
CA TYR A 1015 13.69 -13.75 9.06
C TYR A 1015 12.87 -13.95 7.78
N GLY A 1016 13.48 -13.78 6.61
CA GLY A 1016 12.82 -13.96 5.32
C GLY A 1016 12.52 -15.42 4.99
N PRO A 1017 11.88 -15.69 3.84
CA PRO A 1017 11.65 -17.06 3.38
C PRO A 1017 12.97 -17.65 2.85
N LEU A 1018 13.66 -18.41 3.72
CA LEU A 1018 15.04 -18.89 3.49
C LEU A 1018 15.15 -20.03 2.47
N HIS A 1019 14.03 -20.62 2.07
CA HIS A 1019 13.95 -21.79 1.19
C HIS A 1019 13.16 -21.51 -0.11
N LEU A 1020 12.77 -20.26 -0.34
CA LEU A 1020 11.93 -19.84 -1.45
C LEU A 1020 12.72 -19.77 -2.76
N THR A 1021 12.14 -20.30 -3.84
CA THR A 1021 12.71 -20.24 -5.20
C THR A 1021 11.71 -19.64 -6.20
N PRO A 1022 12.08 -18.56 -6.94
CA PRO A 1022 13.31 -17.76 -6.81
C PRO A 1022 13.39 -16.97 -5.48
N PRO A 1023 14.58 -16.47 -5.06
CA PRO A 1023 14.72 -15.77 -3.78
C PRO A 1023 14.00 -14.42 -3.68
N ILE A 1024 13.74 -13.78 -4.83
CA ILE A 1024 13.14 -12.45 -4.94
C ILE A 1024 11.84 -12.56 -5.74
N HIS A 1025 10.78 -11.98 -5.18
CA HIS A 1025 9.44 -11.88 -5.76
C HIS A 1025 8.97 -10.42 -5.82
N SER A 1026 7.94 -10.15 -6.62
CA SER A 1026 7.34 -8.81 -6.80
C SER A 1026 6.48 -8.36 -5.61
N ALA A 1027 6.05 -9.30 -4.76
CA ALA A 1027 5.26 -9.06 -3.57
C ALA A 1027 5.59 -10.12 -2.50
N TYR A 1028 5.41 -9.77 -1.23
CA TYR A 1028 5.65 -10.64 -0.08
C TYR A 1028 4.43 -10.67 0.82
N GLY A 1029 4.15 -11.83 1.39
CA GLY A 1029 3.01 -12.10 2.27
C GLY A 1029 3.15 -13.49 2.90
N PRO A 1030 2.26 -13.88 3.84
CA PRO A 1030 2.42 -15.08 4.66
C PRO A 1030 2.70 -16.37 3.88
N GLY A 1031 2.08 -16.51 2.70
CA GLY A 1031 2.23 -17.67 1.82
C GLY A 1031 3.67 -17.97 1.37
N HIS A 1032 4.59 -17.00 1.43
CA HIS A 1032 5.97 -17.17 0.98
C HIS A 1032 6.84 -17.99 1.95
N TRP A 1033 6.43 -18.19 3.21
CA TRP A 1033 7.17 -19.00 4.19
C TRP A 1033 6.81 -20.49 4.14
N VAL A 1034 5.77 -20.84 3.38
CA VAL A 1034 5.13 -22.17 3.43
C VAL A 1034 5.03 -22.81 2.06
N THR A 1035 5.92 -22.42 1.14
CA THR A 1035 5.95 -22.91 -0.23
C THR A 1035 6.38 -24.38 -0.32
N GLY A 1036 6.01 -25.03 -1.42
CA GLY A 1036 6.37 -26.40 -1.75
C GLY A 1036 6.57 -26.58 -3.25
N GLY A 1037 6.92 -27.80 -3.67
CA GLY A 1037 7.11 -28.14 -5.07
C GLY A 1037 8.20 -27.29 -5.74
N ALA A 1038 7.90 -26.70 -6.89
CA ALA A 1038 8.86 -25.92 -7.68
C ALA A 1038 9.32 -24.60 -7.03
N HIS A 1039 8.63 -24.15 -5.97
CA HIS A 1039 8.94 -22.90 -5.26
C HIS A 1039 9.70 -23.13 -3.94
N TRP A 1040 10.29 -24.32 -3.78
CA TRP A 1040 10.97 -24.74 -2.57
C TRP A 1040 12.33 -25.36 -2.88
N SER A 1041 13.30 -25.11 -2.00
CA SER A 1041 14.60 -25.78 -1.95
C SER A 1041 14.84 -26.32 -0.55
N ASP A 1042 15.36 -27.54 -0.42
CA ASP A 1042 15.82 -28.07 0.86
C ASP A 1042 17.07 -27.35 1.36
N ASP A 1043 17.84 -26.75 0.45
CA ASP A 1043 18.98 -25.87 0.73
C ASP A 1043 18.55 -24.42 0.96
N TYR A 1044 19.35 -23.65 1.68
CA TYR A 1044 19.10 -22.21 1.82
C TYR A 1044 19.28 -21.46 0.50
N ILE A 1045 18.31 -20.60 0.19
CA ILE A 1045 18.34 -19.65 -0.91
C ILE A 1045 18.42 -18.24 -0.31
N LEU A 1046 19.66 -17.78 -0.13
CA LEU A 1046 19.98 -16.47 0.45
C LEU A 1046 20.12 -15.40 -0.64
N ILE A 1047 19.83 -14.14 -0.30
CA ILE A 1047 20.14 -13.00 -1.17
C ILE A 1047 21.54 -12.44 -0.88
N ASP A 1048 22.10 -11.74 -1.85
CA ASP A 1048 23.36 -11.02 -1.67
C ASP A 1048 23.23 -9.94 -0.57
N SER A 1049 24.28 -9.82 0.25
CA SER A 1049 24.48 -8.69 1.16
C SER A 1049 25.95 -8.33 1.19
N GLY A 1050 26.29 -7.06 0.98
CA GLY A 1050 27.68 -6.59 0.91
C GLY A 1050 27.83 -5.31 0.08
N VAL A 1051 29.05 -4.77 0.06
CA VAL A 1051 29.47 -3.67 -0.82
C VAL A 1051 30.30 -4.25 -1.96
N PHE A 1052 30.05 -3.84 -3.20
CA PHE A 1052 30.67 -4.38 -4.41
C PHE A 1052 31.34 -3.26 -5.21
N GLY A 1053 32.55 -2.89 -4.79
CA GLY A 1053 33.37 -1.88 -5.46
C GLY A 1053 33.29 -0.50 -4.81
N LEU A 1054 34.45 0.17 -4.76
CA LEU A 1054 34.63 1.52 -4.26
C LEU A 1054 35.55 2.28 -5.19
N SER A 1055 35.24 3.56 -5.39
CA SER A 1055 36.08 4.48 -6.16
C SER A 1055 36.20 5.82 -5.43
N VAL A 1056 37.27 6.57 -5.70
CA VAL A 1056 37.47 7.92 -5.14
C VAL A 1056 37.69 8.96 -6.23
N GLU A 1057 37.14 10.15 -6.04
CA GLU A 1057 37.25 11.31 -6.95
C GLU A 1057 37.85 12.51 -6.21
N GLY A 1058 38.68 13.31 -6.89
CA GLY A 1058 39.41 14.47 -6.31
C GLY A 1058 39.04 15.84 -6.84
#